data_AF-A0A352DLL8-F1
#
_entry.id   AF-A0A352DLL8-F1
#
_cell.length_a   1.000
_cell.length_b   1.000
_cell.length_c   1.000
_cell.angle_alpha   90.00
_cell.angle_beta   90.00
_cell.angle_gamma   90.00
#
_symmetry.space_group_name_H-M   'P 1'
#
loop_
_entity.id
_entity.type
_entity.pdbx_description
1 polymer ?
#
loop_
_entity_poly.entity_id
_entity_poly.type
_entity_poly.pdbx_seq_one_letter_code
_entity_poly.pdbx_strand_id
1 'polypeptide(L)'
;MKGSVLMTVVSVMALMILFLTSTLVLANAANKRAHRSYSSSQAEYTARAAIEGFTNAMSRNADITAAVQNLGSNGNPNVIHPQVVIADKSLGRIGTYDAAGKFVENNQLTVEKLTDEVWAFGDNDNNGTNEWFKVDRVKVSATVRVGKEVKTVAAYINKLPASAGTSSGGALRGLQTAGGNATTSTGGNYTGALALGLKADGSDLFGITNTSYIDSDFNFINGSFATCANIHFNMDSAKSSKTVLDTSVTPPVITQKSIASGSVFTNNLIMPDNPLQVHVNYPAAPFATGYTQKDVPYLFVDGVLFKRSSTLNFISGTKAPFNLYAGTAWLSDQVTISMDADMYLMDPPASTNPSPTDVDLYYYPDPNAPVKTAFTTGNIPKHQAPKADGTPGTEECGYVTRGKNVVGGTGTSNLYGWENSVVNKIDPSSFQSYGGNIYCNGDLELQNIQVNGDVRVMGNAIIHSSVKIQGDLVVKGTLTIDGNSNQIVRGNIYNDASTIGGGGSISGLKAGYSFKPNYVYTNPEVAVTPLMPVKQDHDPWHWEITLPDGTVLDRVWDQTPLYAVDPALGLGDYIDYKPYYKVNYDGTVSTDIVTTSTTKYKSDASGNMTNVETNEDYTYFNGAGAEVAAGDAYATVTGAQPYAAYGKEAYPDDMKREVIYTGSDESKRIIKTLDEAQFDIGYDPVAGEFGTEYSTALPSNNDGSARTVTSWTTDRTASSVPGCAWELAMTEDNAYKIDTNMTDGTVLLKPEGNCWLVLGNGDMTTGIRIGTTDANGNIIVDDSHGTVNILINGRVEMKNGQIITTEFYNRFNDATNPNHNRIYEDDKVGITVYGAADDVAGSKVSHSKLVYANQSVVTATGKAPYMSIDGYLSSGRYGGIEYYDKSGTLIQPSLSPHWIGGCLVDSISDAFNNFTLAFVESGSGGPSGGTFSTGLGLFQYAYLDAN
;
A
#
# COMPACT_ATOMS: atom_id res chain seq x y z
N MET A 1 -8.50 84.00 -39.09
CA MET A 1 -7.85 82.66 -39.12
C MET A 1 -6.61 82.51 -38.22
N LYS A 2 -6.03 83.55 -37.58
CA LYS A 2 -4.83 83.39 -36.73
C LYS A 2 -5.09 82.99 -35.25
N GLY A 3 -6.34 83.08 -34.77
CA GLY A 3 -6.71 82.75 -33.38
C GLY A 3 -7.13 81.29 -33.13
N SER A 4 -7.67 80.58 -34.13
CA SER A 4 -8.14 79.19 -33.91
C SER A 4 -7.00 78.19 -33.83
N VAL A 5 -5.89 78.43 -34.53
CA VAL A 5 -4.68 77.59 -34.48
C VAL A 5 -4.03 77.65 -33.09
N LEU A 6 -4.03 78.82 -32.44
CA LEU A 6 -3.51 78.96 -31.08
C LEU A 6 -4.39 78.23 -30.06
N MET A 7 -5.71 78.32 -30.20
CA MET A 7 -6.66 77.61 -29.32
C MET A 7 -6.59 76.09 -29.47
N THR A 8 -6.46 75.56 -30.70
CA THR A 8 -6.27 74.12 -30.89
C THR A 8 -4.94 73.65 -30.35
N VAL A 9 -3.85 74.40 -30.54
CA VAL A 9 -2.53 74.04 -29.98
C VAL A 9 -2.57 74.05 -28.45
N VAL A 10 -3.14 75.09 -27.82
CA VAL A 10 -3.24 75.15 -26.35
C VAL A 10 -4.14 74.05 -25.80
N SER A 11 -5.27 73.76 -26.46
CA SER A 11 -6.18 72.68 -26.05
C SER A 11 -5.50 71.31 -26.17
N VAL A 12 -4.75 71.06 -27.25
CA VAL A 12 -3.99 69.83 -27.44
C VAL A 12 -2.88 69.71 -26.39
N MET A 13 -2.13 70.79 -26.12
CA MET A 13 -1.10 70.78 -25.07
C MET A 13 -1.69 70.56 -23.68
N ALA A 14 -2.84 71.18 -23.37
CA ALA A 14 -3.54 70.96 -22.10
C ALA A 14 -4.04 69.50 -21.97
N LEU A 15 -4.57 68.92 -23.04
CA LEU A 15 -5.01 67.52 -23.07
C LEU A 15 -3.83 66.56 -22.83
N MET A 16 -2.68 66.80 -23.48
CA MET A 16 -1.47 65.99 -23.26
C MET A 16 -0.95 66.09 -21.82
N ILE A 17 -0.99 67.28 -21.21
CA ILE A 17 -0.61 67.46 -19.80
C ILE A 17 -1.59 66.71 -18.87
N LEU A 18 -2.89 66.74 -19.17
CA LEU A 18 -3.92 66.04 -18.39
C LEU A 18 -3.76 64.51 -18.47
N PHE A 19 -3.44 63.98 -19.65
CA PHE A 19 -3.11 62.56 -19.81
C PHE A 19 -1.80 62.19 -19.11
N LEU A 20 -0.73 62.98 -19.26
CA LEU A 20 0.56 62.71 -18.62
C LEU A 20 0.48 62.78 -17.08
N THR A 21 -0.31 63.70 -16.54
CA THR A 21 -0.53 63.79 -15.09
C THR A 21 -1.40 62.64 -14.57
N SER A 22 -2.41 62.23 -15.31
CA SER A 22 -3.26 61.07 -14.96
C SER A 22 -2.48 59.76 -14.99
N THR A 23 -1.65 59.54 -16.02
CA THR A 23 -0.80 58.34 -16.12
C THR A 23 0.28 58.33 -15.04
N LEU A 24 0.85 59.49 -14.68
CA LEU A 24 1.82 59.59 -13.58
C LEU A 24 1.18 59.23 -12.22
N VAL A 25 -0.05 59.66 -11.96
CA VAL A 25 -0.77 59.31 -10.72
C VAL A 25 -1.12 57.81 -10.70
N LEU A 26 -1.59 57.25 -11.81
CA LEU A 26 -1.91 55.83 -11.91
C LEU A 26 -0.65 54.95 -11.76
N ALA A 27 0.46 55.32 -12.41
CA ALA A 27 1.74 54.65 -12.28
C ALA A 27 2.29 54.72 -10.85
N ASN A 28 2.17 55.87 -10.18
CA ASN A 28 2.58 56.01 -8.78
C ASN A 28 1.70 55.19 -7.83
N ALA A 29 0.39 55.09 -8.09
CA ALA A 29 -0.52 54.24 -7.32
C ALA A 29 -0.22 52.74 -7.51
N ALA A 30 0.02 52.31 -8.75
CA ALA A 30 0.43 50.94 -9.07
C ALA A 30 1.78 50.60 -8.42
N ASN A 31 2.76 51.51 -8.48
CA ASN A 31 4.07 51.32 -7.86
C ASN A 31 3.96 51.22 -6.33
N LYS A 32 3.13 52.05 -5.69
CA LYS A 32 2.85 51.95 -4.24
C LYS A 32 2.18 50.62 -3.87
N ARG A 33 1.27 50.10 -4.69
CA ARG A 33 0.62 48.80 -4.47
C ARG A 33 1.63 47.64 -4.62
N ALA A 34 2.49 47.70 -5.65
CA ALA A 34 3.55 46.71 -5.85
C ALA A 34 4.57 46.71 -4.71
N HIS A 35 5.05 47.89 -4.29
CA HIS A 35 5.93 48.01 -3.14
C HIS A 35 5.29 47.55 -1.83
N ARG A 36 3.98 47.79 -1.65
CA ARG A 36 3.21 47.28 -0.51
C ARG A 36 3.13 45.76 -0.50
N SER A 37 2.82 45.15 -1.64
CA SER A 37 2.76 43.69 -1.79
C SER A 37 4.12 43.05 -1.51
N TYR A 38 5.18 43.55 -2.14
CA TYR A 38 6.55 43.09 -1.90
C TYR A 38 6.97 43.23 -0.43
N SER A 39 6.71 44.39 0.19
CA SER A 39 7.05 44.63 1.60
C SER A 39 6.27 43.72 2.54
N SER A 40 5.00 43.43 2.23
CA SER A 40 4.17 42.50 3.00
C SER A 40 4.70 41.07 2.92
N SER A 41 4.98 40.57 1.71
CA SER A 41 5.55 39.22 1.53
C SER A 41 6.93 39.09 2.17
N GLN A 42 7.79 40.10 2.00
CA GLN A 42 9.11 40.11 2.64
C GLN A 42 9.00 40.10 4.17
N ALA A 43 8.08 40.88 4.75
CA ALA A 43 7.84 40.88 6.20
C ALA A 43 7.38 39.50 6.69
N GLU A 44 6.56 38.81 5.92
CA GLU A 44 6.10 37.46 6.23
C GLU A 44 7.24 36.43 6.20
N TYR A 45 8.07 36.42 5.15
CA TYR A 45 9.23 35.53 5.05
C TYR A 45 10.20 35.74 6.21
N THR A 46 10.46 36.99 6.57
CA THR A 46 11.35 37.32 7.69
C THR A 46 10.72 36.97 9.05
N ALA A 47 9.39 37.06 9.20
CA ALA A 47 8.71 36.61 10.41
C ALA A 47 8.80 35.08 10.58
N ARG A 48 8.60 34.32 9.50
CA ARG A 48 8.79 32.85 9.50
C ARG A 48 10.23 32.46 9.85
N ALA A 49 11.21 33.08 9.19
CA ALA A 49 12.63 32.84 9.47
C ALA A 49 13.01 33.17 10.93
N ALA A 50 12.39 34.18 11.54
CA ALA A 50 12.61 34.52 12.95
C ALA A 50 12.09 33.43 13.89
N ILE A 51 10.91 32.86 13.59
CA ILE A 51 10.33 31.74 14.33
C ILE A 51 11.18 30.49 14.15
N GLU A 52 11.64 30.20 12.93
CA GLU A 52 12.56 29.07 12.65
C GLU A 52 13.89 29.23 13.37
N GLY A 53 14.43 30.45 13.43
CA GLY A 53 15.64 30.74 14.21
C GLY A 53 15.42 30.47 15.69
N PHE A 54 14.27 30.86 16.23
CA PHE A 54 13.89 30.61 17.63
C PHE A 54 13.71 29.11 17.90
N THR A 55 13.01 28.37 17.04
CA THR A 55 12.81 26.91 17.22
C THR A 55 14.12 26.15 17.11
N ASN A 56 15.00 26.52 16.17
CA ASN A 56 16.36 25.98 16.08
C ASN A 56 17.23 26.34 17.30
N ALA A 57 16.99 27.47 17.97
CA ALA A 57 17.70 27.84 19.19
C ALA A 57 17.28 26.97 20.39
N MET A 58 16.00 26.54 20.45
CA MET A 58 15.51 25.63 21.49
C MET A 58 16.17 24.25 21.42
N SER A 59 16.51 23.75 20.23
CA SER A 59 17.25 22.48 20.10
C SER A 59 18.72 22.57 20.54
N ARG A 60 19.29 23.78 20.52
CA ARG A 60 20.71 24.03 20.83
C ARG A 60 20.97 24.50 22.26
N ASN A 61 19.96 25.05 22.94
CA ASN A 61 20.10 25.65 24.26
C ASN A 61 19.00 25.20 25.23
N ALA A 62 19.40 24.46 26.27
CA ALA A 62 18.50 23.92 27.28
C ALA A 62 17.78 25.00 28.12
N ASP A 63 18.37 26.19 28.31
CA ASP A 63 17.77 27.26 29.11
C ASP A 63 16.57 27.90 28.42
N ILE A 64 16.64 28.07 27.09
CA ILE A 64 15.53 28.59 26.28
C ILE A 64 14.36 27.61 26.32
N THR A 65 14.65 26.32 26.21
CA THR A 65 13.65 25.24 26.30
C THR A 65 13.02 25.17 27.69
N ALA A 66 13.82 25.28 28.75
CA ALA A 66 13.30 25.34 30.12
C ALA A 66 12.39 26.55 30.34
N ALA A 67 12.70 27.72 29.75
CA ALA A 67 11.84 28.90 29.85
C ALA A 67 10.48 28.70 29.16
N VAL A 68 10.44 28.05 28.00
CA VAL A 68 9.19 27.72 27.29
C VAL A 68 8.40 26.64 28.05
N GLN A 69 9.07 25.62 28.58
CA GLN A 69 8.42 24.54 29.34
C GLN A 69 7.77 25.02 30.64
N ASN A 70 8.33 26.06 31.26
CA ASN A 70 7.88 26.59 32.54
C ASN A 70 6.83 27.71 32.41
N LEU A 71 6.45 28.12 31.19
CA LEU A 71 5.39 29.10 30.95
C LEU A 71 4.10 28.72 31.70
N GLY A 72 3.58 29.66 32.49
CA GLY A 72 2.35 29.48 33.27
C GLY A 72 2.39 28.39 34.35
N SER A 73 3.57 27.84 34.68
CA SER A 73 3.76 26.81 35.71
C SER A 73 4.54 27.37 36.90
N ASN A 74 4.23 26.93 38.13
CA ASN A 74 4.96 27.32 39.36
C ASN A 74 5.12 28.84 39.58
N GLY A 75 4.14 29.64 39.18
CA GLY A 75 4.17 31.11 39.34
C GLY A 75 4.96 31.86 38.25
N ASN A 76 5.43 31.18 37.21
CA ASN A 76 6.03 31.81 36.04
C ASN A 76 4.98 32.50 35.16
N PRO A 77 5.37 33.53 34.38
CA PRO A 77 4.44 34.26 33.52
C PRO A 77 3.87 33.36 32.41
N ASN A 78 2.66 33.69 31.93
CA ASN A 78 2.02 33.02 30.78
C ASN A 78 2.57 33.48 29.43
N VAL A 79 3.43 34.50 29.42
CA VAL A 79 4.02 35.09 28.22
C VAL A 79 5.48 35.42 28.47
N ILE A 80 6.35 35.12 27.49
CA ILE A 80 7.76 35.54 27.46
C ILE A 80 8.08 36.23 26.14
N HIS A 81 9.14 37.06 26.17
CA HIS A 81 9.56 37.87 25.02
C HIS A 81 11.03 37.62 24.64
N PRO A 82 11.34 36.52 23.91
CA PRO A 82 12.70 36.17 23.54
C PRO A 82 13.26 37.15 22.51
N GLN A 83 14.56 37.42 22.60
CA GLN A 83 15.26 38.34 21.70
C GLN A 83 15.72 37.62 20.42
N VAL A 84 15.51 38.23 19.26
CA VAL A 84 15.94 37.72 17.94
C VAL A 84 16.72 38.77 17.21
N VAL A 85 17.93 38.40 16.78
CA VAL A 85 18.80 39.28 16.01
C VAL A 85 18.71 38.93 14.54
N ILE A 86 18.22 39.87 13.73
CA ILE A 86 18.35 39.82 12.27
C ILE A 86 19.66 40.51 11.89
N ALA A 87 20.55 39.78 11.22
CA ALA A 87 21.87 40.31 10.82
C ALA A 87 21.75 41.45 9.80
N ASP A 88 20.82 41.36 8.85
CA ASP A 88 20.54 42.41 7.87
C ASP A 88 19.17 43.06 8.10
N LYS A 89 19.18 44.32 8.54
CA LYS A 89 17.97 45.12 8.81
C LYS A 89 17.20 45.49 7.53
N SER A 90 17.75 45.25 6.34
CA SER A 90 17.05 45.44 5.07
C SER A 90 15.95 44.40 4.84
N LEU A 91 16.07 43.22 5.48
CA LEU A 91 15.12 42.12 5.36
C LEU A 91 13.86 42.32 6.23
N GLY A 92 13.95 43.12 7.29
CA GLY A 92 12.82 43.46 8.15
C GLY A 92 13.24 43.79 9.57
N ARG A 93 12.32 44.40 10.32
CA ARG A 93 12.50 44.79 11.73
C ARG A 93 11.48 44.06 12.58
N ILE A 94 11.94 43.25 13.53
CA ILE A 94 11.06 42.52 14.46
C ILE A 94 10.66 43.44 15.62
N GLY A 95 9.40 43.35 16.01
CA GLY A 95 8.88 44.12 17.14
C GLY A 95 7.64 43.51 17.76
N THR A 96 7.11 44.17 18.79
CA THR A 96 5.83 43.87 19.40
C THR A 96 4.92 45.08 19.36
N TYR A 97 3.62 44.88 19.60
CA TYR A 97 2.71 46.00 19.84
C TYR A 97 2.77 46.44 21.30
N ASP A 98 2.80 47.75 21.55
CA ASP A 98 2.61 48.29 22.89
C ASP A 98 1.13 48.28 23.31
N ALA A 99 0.85 48.66 24.56
CA ALA A 99 -0.51 48.71 25.11
C ALA A 99 -1.45 49.69 24.36
N ALA A 100 -0.91 50.57 23.52
CA ALA A 100 -1.67 51.51 22.69
C ALA A 100 -1.83 51.01 21.23
N GLY A 101 -1.43 49.77 20.93
CA GLY A 101 -1.54 49.18 19.59
C GLY A 101 -0.51 49.73 18.59
N LYS A 102 0.56 50.37 19.07
CA LYS A 102 1.65 50.89 18.22
C LYS A 102 2.78 49.88 18.14
N PHE A 103 3.27 49.64 16.92
CA PHE A 103 4.43 48.78 16.69
C PHE A 103 5.71 49.41 17.30
N VAL A 104 6.38 48.65 18.16
CA VAL A 104 7.66 48.98 18.79
C VAL A 104 8.71 47.99 18.33
N GLU A 105 9.76 48.49 17.67
CA GLU A 105 10.92 47.68 17.29
C GLU A 105 11.79 47.42 18.54
N ASN A 106 11.62 46.25 19.12
CA ASN A 106 12.35 45.78 20.30
C ASN A 106 13.10 44.46 20.07
N ASN A 107 13.11 43.94 18.82
CA ASN A 107 13.70 42.65 18.46
C ASN A 107 13.14 41.48 19.28
N GLN A 108 11.89 41.56 19.73
CA GLN A 108 11.26 40.51 20.54
C GLN A 108 10.20 39.75 19.75
N LEU A 109 10.20 38.43 19.89
CA LEU A 109 9.01 37.63 19.59
C LEU A 109 8.09 37.60 20.82
N THR A 110 6.87 37.12 20.65
CA THR A 110 5.97 36.83 21.77
C THR A 110 5.68 35.34 21.80
N VAL A 111 5.96 34.70 22.94
CA VAL A 111 5.67 33.29 23.18
C VAL A 111 4.67 33.22 24.33
N GLU A 112 3.46 32.73 24.07
CA GLU A 112 2.37 32.67 25.02
C GLU A 112 1.85 31.24 25.20
N LYS A 113 1.55 30.86 26.45
CA LYS A 113 0.83 29.61 26.73
C LYS A 113 -0.64 29.79 26.40
N LEU A 114 -1.20 28.85 25.64
CA LEU A 114 -2.63 28.80 25.38
C LEU A 114 -3.34 27.92 26.43
N THR A 115 -4.62 28.21 26.66
CA THR A 115 -5.49 27.43 27.56
C THR A 115 -6.23 26.31 26.84
N ASP A 116 -6.00 26.15 25.54
CA ASP A 116 -6.66 25.14 24.71
C ASP A 116 -6.24 23.75 25.17
N GLU A 117 -7.23 22.86 25.33
CA GLU A 117 -6.96 21.45 25.62
C GLU A 117 -6.54 20.74 24.33
N VAL A 118 -5.25 20.41 24.23
CA VAL A 118 -4.70 19.59 23.15
C VAL A 118 -4.26 18.26 23.75
N TRP A 119 -4.51 17.19 22.99
CA TRP A 119 -4.21 15.83 23.41
C TRP A 119 -3.13 15.25 22.50
N ALA A 120 -2.25 14.45 23.08
CA ALA A 120 -1.28 13.64 22.35
C ALA A 120 -1.43 12.19 22.78
N PHE A 121 -1.19 11.28 21.84
CA PHE A 121 -1.23 9.84 22.09
C PHE A 121 0.19 9.30 22.13
N GLY A 122 0.50 8.53 23.16
CA GLY A 122 1.81 7.89 23.32
C GLY A 122 2.08 7.49 24.76
N ASP A 123 3.24 6.91 24.97
CA ASP A 123 3.71 6.51 26.29
C ASP A 123 4.20 7.73 27.10
N ASN A 124 3.27 8.30 27.87
CA ASN A 124 3.49 9.52 28.66
C ASN A 124 4.46 9.30 29.83
N ASP A 125 4.59 8.06 30.32
CA ASP A 125 5.28 7.72 31.57
C ASP A 125 6.35 6.62 31.45
N ASN A 126 6.69 6.18 30.23
CA ASN A 126 7.56 5.03 29.94
C ASN A 126 7.03 3.71 30.52
N ASN A 127 5.71 3.52 30.62
CA ASN A 127 5.13 2.29 31.15
C ASN A 127 4.85 1.24 30.05
N GLY A 128 5.14 1.56 28.78
CA GLY A 128 4.90 0.71 27.62
C GLY A 128 3.43 0.70 27.14
N THR A 129 2.59 1.58 27.68
CA THR A 129 1.16 1.69 27.37
C THR A 129 0.90 3.05 26.74
N ASN A 130 0.45 3.06 25.49
CA ASN A 130 0.08 4.29 24.83
C ASN A 130 -1.31 4.75 25.33
N GLU A 131 -1.39 5.97 25.85
CA GLU A 131 -2.64 6.58 26.28
C GLU A 131 -2.77 8.00 25.72
N TRP A 132 -4.00 8.52 25.70
CA TRP A 132 -4.22 9.93 25.41
C TRP A 132 -3.91 10.76 26.66
N PHE A 133 -2.94 11.65 26.56
CA PHE A 133 -2.57 12.57 27.63
C PHE A 133 -2.65 14.03 27.18
N LYS A 134 -2.92 14.93 28.12
CA LYS A 134 -3.02 16.37 27.85
C LYS A 134 -1.63 16.96 27.59
N VAL A 135 -1.51 17.75 26.52
CA VAL A 135 -0.30 18.47 26.15
C VAL A 135 -0.49 19.98 26.23
N ASP A 136 0.52 20.66 26.75
CA ASP A 136 0.55 22.12 26.76
C ASP A 136 0.83 22.64 25.34
N ARG A 137 -0.03 23.56 24.87
CA ARG A 137 0.16 24.27 23.61
C ARG A 137 0.72 25.68 23.85
N VAL A 138 1.72 26.04 23.07
CA VAL A 138 2.39 27.33 23.10
C VAL A 138 2.27 28.00 21.74
N LYS A 139 1.90 29.28 21.71
CA LYS A 139 1.88 30.09 20.49
C LYS A 139 3.09 30.99 20.45
N VAL A 140 3.89 30.86 19.40
CA VAL A 140 5.04 31.71 19.08
C VAL A 140 4.62 32.66 17.97
N SER A 141 4.64 33.96 18.23
CA SER A 141 4.29 34.98 17.26
C SER A 141 5.44 35.94 16.99
N ALA A 142 5.71 36.19 15.71
CA ALA A 142 6.70 37.14 15.25
C ALA A 142 6.02 38.22 14.41
N THR A 143 6.14 39.47 14.84
CA THR A 143 5.65 40.64 14.11
C THR A 143 6.82 41.35 13.46
N VAL A 144 6.82 41.44 12.13
CA VAL A 144 7.89 42.06 11.34
C VAL A 144 7.36 43.23 10.55
N ARG A 145 8.14 44.30 10.52
CA ARG A 145 7.91 45.48 9.70
C ARG A 145 8.94 45.58 8.57
N VAL A 146 8.47 45.71 7.33
CA VAL A 146 9.28 46.07 6.16
C VAL A 146 8.68 47.32 5.54
N GLY A 147 9.44 48.41 5.52
CA GLY A 147 8.94 49.72 5.09
C GLY A 147 7.77 50.22 5.95
N LYS A 148 6.58 50.31 5.34
CA LYS A 148 5.34 50.76 6.02
C LYS A 148 4.41 49.61 6.42
N GLU A 149 4.66 48.40 5.92
CA GLU A 149 3.79 47.25 6.17
C GLU A 149 4.30 46.46 7.37
N VAL A 150 3.36 45.95 8.16
CA VAL A 150 3.61 45.11 9.33
C VAL A 150 2.82 43.83 9.14
N LYS A 151 3.48 42.68 9.32
CA LYS A 151 2.84 41.35 9.28
C LYS A 151 3.21 40.57 10.53
N THR A 152 2.24 39.84 11.06
CA THR A 152 2.43 38.91 12.18
C THR A 152 2.23 37.50 11.66
N VAL A 153 3.18 36.62 11.96
CA VAL A 153 3.07 35.18 11.71
C VAL A 153 3.07 34.47 13.05
N ALA A 154 2.26 33.43 13.18
CA ALA A 154 2.23 32.57 14.37
C ALA A 154 2.59 31.13 14.02
N ALA A 155 3.35 30.50 14.91
CA ALA A 155 3.54 29.06 14.96
C ALA A 155 3.03 28.54 16.29
N TYR A 156 2.49 27.34 16.27
CA TYR A 156 1.97 26.67 17.44
C TYR A 156 2.88 25.48 17.73
N ILE A 157 3.24 25.31 19.00
CA ILE A 157 4.15 24.28 19.48
C ILE A 157 3.42 23.45 20.53
N ASN A 158 3.39 22.14 20.32
CA ASN A 158 2.90 21.17 21.30
C ASN A 158 4.10 20.58 22.04
N LYS A 159 4.04 20.58 23.37
CA LYS A 159 5.04 19.94 24.24
C LYS A 159 4.73 18.45 24.36
N LEU A 160 5.62 17.58 23.86
CA LEU A 160 5.49 16.14 23.99
C LEU A 160 6.51 15.58 25.01
N PRO A 161 6.19 14.51 25.75
CA PRO A 161 7.10 13.86 26.67
C PRO A 161 8.28 13.22 25.91
N ALA A 162 9.45 13.15 26.55
CA ALA A 162 10.68 12.63 25.97
C ALA A 162 10.62 11.13 25.61
N SER A 163 9.62 10.43 26.14
CA SER A 163 9.37 9.00 26.03
C SER A 163 8.33 8.60 24.99
N ALA A 164 7.65 9.57 24.36
CA ALA A 164 6.70 9.25 23.30
C ALA A 164 7.48 8.59 22.16
N GLY A 165 7.36 7.26 22.06
CA GLY A 165 7.91 6.47 20.97
C GLY A 165 7.51 7.13 19.66
N THR A 166 8.49 7.51 18.86
CA THR A 166 8.20 7.91 17.49
C THR A 166 7.77 6.65 16.75
N SER A 167 6.48 6.43 16.57
CA SER A 167 5.99 5.66 15.44
C SER A 167 6.35 6.45 14.18
N SER A 168 7.59 6.25 13.73
CA SER A 168 8.07 6.77 12.47
C SER A 168 7.50 5.91 11.36
N GLY A 169 6.29 6.24 10.92
CA GLY A 169 5.75 5.90 9.62
C GLY A 169 4.92 7.10 9.19
N GLY A 170 5.27 7.72 8.06
CA GLY A 170 4.47 8.84 7.56
C GLY A 170 3.01 8.44 7.47
N ALA A 171 2.10 9.36 7.79
CA ALA A 171 0.68 9.16 7.59
C ALA A 171 0.45 8.58 6.18
N LEU A 172 -0.38 7.54 6.07
CA LEU A 172 -0.88 7.07 4.78
C LEU A 172 -1.36 8.29 4.00
N ARG A 173 -0.90 8.46 2.76
CA ARG A 173 -1.06 9.70 2.01
C ARG A 173 -1.28 9.40 0.54
N GLY A 174 -2.54 9.45 0.11
CA GLY A 174 -2.97 9.05 -1.23
C GLY A 174 -4.44 8.66 -1.23
N LEU A 175 -4.77 7.57 -1.91
CA LEU A 175 -6.11 6.98 -1.89
C LEU A 175 -6.25 6.02 -0.72
N GLN A 176 -7.27 6.23 0.10
CA GLN A 176 -7.54 5.42 1.28
C GLN A 176 -9.01 5.01 1.32
N THR A 177 -9.28 3.74 1.64
CA THR A 177 -10.63 3.28 1.93
C THR A 177 -10.77 2.82 3.38
N ALA A 178 -11.75 3.38 4.06
CA ALA A 178 -12.18 2.91 5.37
C ALA A 178 -12.94 1.57 5.21
N GLY A 179 -13.89 1.48 4.28
CA GLY A 179 -14.71 0.30 4.06
C GLY A 179 -14.07 -0.81 3.23
N GLY A 180 -14.81 -1.92 3.11
CA GLY A 180 -14.36 -3.19 2.53
C GLY A 180 -14.42 -3.32 1.01
N ASN A 181 -15.18 -2.45 0.32
CA ASN A 181 -15.37 -2.56 -1.13
C ASN A 181 -14.48 -1.53 -1.84
N ALA A 182 -13.24 -1.91 -2.11
CA ALA A 182 -12.30 -1.05 -2.82
C ALA A 182 -11.83 -1.70 -4.13
N THR A 183 -12.11 -1.00 -5.23
CA THR A 183 -11.33 -1.05 -6.48
C THR A 183 -11.41 -2.28 -7.37
N THR A 184 -12.34 -3.23 -7.15
CA THR A 184 -12.38 -4.50 -7.93
C THR A 184 -12.52 -4.33 -9.45
N SER A 185 -12.80 -3.12 -9.97
CA SER A 185 -12.92 -2.77 -11.39
C SER A 185 -12.03 -1.63 -11.89
N THR A 186 -11.24 -1.00 -11.03
CA THR A 186 -10.55 0.27 -11.36
C THR A 186 -9.13 -0.02 -11.83
N GLY A 187 -8.81 0.20 -13.11
CA GLY A 187 -7.45 0.54 -13.53
C GLY A 187 -7.08 1.97 -13.13
N GLY A 188 -5.84 2.40 -13.37
CA GLY A 188 -5.48 3.83 -13.30
C GLY A 188 -4.09 4.14 -12.77
N ASN A 189 -3.79 5.44 -12.67
CA ASN A 189 -2.57 5.94 -12.08
C ASN A 189 -2.89 6.58 -10.72
N TYR A 190 -2.15 6.18 -9.69
CA TYR A 190 -2.27 6.68 -8.34
C TYR A 190 -0.90 7.25 -7.97
N THR A 191 -0.80 8.57 -7.86
CA THR A 191 0.36 9.18 -7.23
C THR A 191 0.00 9.32 -5.76
N GLY A 192 0.78 8.75 -4.83
CA GLY A 192 0.44 8.57 -3.41
C GLY A 192 0.04 7.14 -3.02
N ALA A 193 0.00 6.88 -1.71
CA ALA A 193 -0.31 5.59 -1.08
C ALA A 193 -1.66 5.04 -1.50
N LEU A 194 -1.69 3.75 -1.82
CA LEU A 194 -2.91 2.97 -1.92
C LEU A 194 -3.12 2.23 -0.60
N ALA A 195 -4.17 2.61 0.13
CA ALA A 195 -4.58 1.95 1.36
C ALA A 195 -6.02 1.45 1.28
N LEU A 196 -6.24 0.15 1.45
CA LEU A 196 -7.54 -0.49 1.24
C LEU A 196 -8.02 -1.22 2.50
N GLY A 197 -9.30 -1.09 2.81
CA GLY A 197 -9.99 -1.89 3.81
C GLY A 197 -9.63 -1.58 5.26
N LEU A 198 -9.20 -0.35 5.58
CA LEU A 198 -8.57 -0.05 6.87
C LEU A 198 -9.50 -0.25 8.08
N LYS A 199 -10.83 -0.25 7.92
CA LYS A 199 -11.83 -0.58 8.98
C LYS A 199 -12.31 -2.04 8.93
N ALA A 200 -12.11 -2.74 7.82
CA ALA A 200 -12.62 -4.11 7.63
C ALA A 200 -11.85 -5.15 8.46
N ASP A 201 -12.40 -6.34 8.64
CA ASP A 201 -11.83 -7.42 9.47
C ASP A 201 -10.74 -8.25 8.77
N GLY A 202 -10.03 -7.68 7.78
CA GLY A 202 -8.94 -8.36 7.05
C GLY A 202 -9.38 -9.57 6.22
N SER A 203 -10.70 -9.85 6.17
CA SER A 203 -11.27 -10.96 5.41
C SER A 203 -11.68 -10.57 3.98
N ASP A 204 -11.75 -9.28 3.71
CA ASP A 204 -12.19 -8.76 2.42
C ASP A 204 -11.24 -9.10 1.26
N LEU A 205 -11.83 -9.15 0.07
CA LEU A 205 -11.12 -9.32 -1.18
C LEU A 205 -11.07 -8.01 -1.95
N PHE A 206 -9.85 -7.56 -2.20
CA PHE A 206 -9.53 -6.44 -3.06
C PHE A 206 -8.97 -6.96 -4.38
N GLY A 207 -9.11 -6.17 -5.42
CA GLY A 207 -8.52 -6.49 -6.70
C GLY A 207 -8.54 -5.29 -7.62
N ILE A 208 -7.84 -5.40 -8.73
CA ILE A 208 -7.82 -4.42 -9.81
C ILE A 208 -7.89 -5.21 -11.12
N THR A 209 -8.79 -4.85 -12.04
CA THR A 209 -8.99 -5.58 -13.30
C THR A 209 -8.23 -5.03 -14.50
N ASN A 210 -7.70 -3.80 -14.40
CA ASN A 210 -6.94 -3.14 -15.46
C ASN A 210 -5.57 -2.70 -14.96
N THR A 211 -4.60 -2.57 -15.87
CA THR A 211 -3.22 -2.18 -15.50
C THR A 211 -3.21 -0.92 -14.64
N SER A 212 -2.50 -0.98 -13.52
CA SER A 212 -2.41 0.15 -12.58
C SER A 212 -0.98 0.47 -12.20
N TYR A 213 -0.70 1.76 -12.08
CA TYR A 213 0.57 2.31 -11.62
C TYR A 213 0.33 3.04 -10.31
N ILE A 214 1.09 2.65 -9.28
CA ILE A 214 0.97 3.16 -7.93
C ILE A 214 2.34 3.74 -7.57
N ASP A 215 2.47 5.06 -7.63
CA ASP A 215 3.67 5.81 -7.28
C ASP A 215 3.56 6.27 -5.83
N SER A 216 4.03 5.45 -4.91
CA SER A 216 3.96 5.71 -3.47
C SER A 216 5.19 5.22 -2.74
N ASP A 217 5.53 5.88 -1.63
CA ASP A 217 6.50 5.34 -0.69
C ASP A 217 5.94 4.12 0.07
N PHE A 218 4.64 4.11 0.40
CA PHE A 218 4.02 3.05 1.21
C PHE A 218 2.61 2.67 0.75
N ASN A 219 2.26 1.39 0.83
CA ASN A 219 0.92 0.87 0.52
C ASN A 219 0.46 -0.14 1.57
N PHE A 220 -0.84 -0.18 1.85
CA PHE A 220 -1.41 -1.06 2.87
C PHE A 220 -2.73 -1.66 2.43
N ILE A 221 -2.81 -2.98 2.32
CA ILE A 221 -4.02 -3.70 1.96
C ILE A 221 -4.41 -4.58 3.14
N ASN A 222 -5.53 -4.23 3.78
CA ASN A 222 -6.09 -5.00 4.87
C ASN A 222 -7.03 -6.10 4.37
N GLY A 223 -6.48 -7.11 3.71
CA GLY A 223 -7.22 -8.26 3.23
C GLY A 223 -6.49 -9.02 2.14
N SER A 224 -7.22 -9.86 1.42
CA SER A 224 -6.68 -10.57 0.25
C SER A 224 -6.70 -9.63 -0.96
N PHE A 225 -5.63 -9.64 -1.74
CA PHE A 225 -5.53 -8.88 -2.98
C PHE A 225 -5.35 -9.85 -4.16
N ALA A 226 -6.30 -9.84 -5.10
CA ALA A 226 -6.27 -10.68 -6.29
C ALA A 226 -6.41 -9.85 -7.57
N THR A 227 -5.57 -10.11 -8.56
CA THR A 227 -5.65 -9.40 -9.84
C THR A 227 -5.28 -10.27 -11.03
N CYS A 228 -5.96 -10.01 -12.14
CA CYS A 228 -5.64 -10.51 -13.47
C CYS A 228 -5.06 -9.41 -14.37
N ALA A 229 -4.51 -8.34 -13.78
CA ALA A 229 -3.91 -7.21 -14.48
C ALA A 229 -2.47 -6.97 -14.04
N ASN A 230 -1.76 -6.12 -14.78
CA ASN A 230 -0.42 -5.71 -14.42
C ASN A 230 -0.49 -4.69 -13.28
N ILE A 231 0.33 -4.89 -12.25
CA ILE A 231 0.47 -3.92 -11.18
C ILE A 231 1.92 -3.48 -11.07
N HIS A 232 2.08 -2.16 -11.06
CA HIS A 232 3.36 -1.49 -10.89
C HIS A 232 3.32 -0.72 -9.57
N PHE A 233 4.06 -1.18 -8.56
CA PHE A 233 4.35 -0.41 -7.35
C PHE A 233 5.67 0.30 -7.56
N ASN A 234 5.61 1.61 -7.80
CA ASN A 234 6.78 2.45 -7.95
C ASN A 234 7.04 3.10 -6.59
N MET A 235 8.02 2.57 -5.87
CA MET A 235 8.52 3.15 -4.61
C MET A 235 9.80 3.91 -4.91
N ASP A 236 9.86 5.18 -4.52
CA ASP A 236 11.07 5.96 -4.73
C ASP A 236 11.73 6.30 -3.40
N SER A 237 12.64 5.42 -3.00
CA SER A 237 13.43 5.60 -1.78
C SER A 237 14.25 6.89 -1.80
N ALA A 238 14.63 7.39 -2.98
CA ALA A 238 15.37 8.65 -3.14
C ALA A 238 14.49 9.88 -2.90
N LYS A 239 13.18 9.77 -3.16
CA LYS A 239 12.19 10.85 -3.09
C LYS A 239 11.43 10.93 -1.78
N SER A 240 11.54 9.93 -0.90
CA SER A 240 11.18 10.14 0.51
C SER A 240 11.90 11.41 1.01
N SER A 241 11.23 12.30 1.74
CA SER A 241 11.72 13.65 2.14
C SER A 241 12.97 13.65 3.04
N LYS A 242 13.67 12.52 3.10
CA LYS A 242 14.70 12.13 4.04
C LYS A 242 15.87 11.40 3.35
N THR A 243 16.21 11.73 2.11
CA THR A 243 17.49 11.28 1.53
C THR A 243 18.56 12.36 1.71
N VAL A 244 19.40 12.24 2.74
CA VAL A 244 20.58 13.10 2.91
C VAL A 244 21.80 12.42 2.29
N LEU A 245 22.34 13.07 1.26
CA LEU A 245 23.63 12.75 0.68
C LEU A 245 24.73 13.41 1.49
N ASP A 246 25.61 12.62 2.10
CA ASP A 246 26.83 13.13 2.71
C ASP A 246 27.90 13.32 1.63
N THR A 247 28.09 14.58 1.27
CA THR A 247 29.08 15.01 0.29
C THR A 247 30.46 15.27 0.91
N SER A 248 30.61 15.10 2.24
CA SER A 248 31.88 15.26 2.94
C SER A 248 32.84 14.08 2.75
N VAL A 249 32.33 12.94 2.26
CA VAL A 249 33.10 11.76 1.88
C VAL A 249 33.15 11.58 0.36
N THR A 250 34.21 10.96 -0.16
CA THR A 250 34.39 10.71 -1.61
C THR A 250 34.63 9.21 -1.86
N PRO A 251 33.76 8.52 -2.64
CA PRO A 251 32.55 9.06 -3.25
C PRO A 251 31.46 9.44 -2.22
N PRO A 252 30.56 10.39 -2.53
CA PRO A 252 29.44 10.75 -1.65
C PRO A 252 28.61 9.52 -1.28
N VAL A 253 28.11 9.46 -0.05
CA VAL A 253 27.32 8.32 0.45
C VAL A 253 25.96 8.77 0.95
N ILE A 254 24.96 7.88 0.86
CA ILE A 254 23.63 8.10 1.43
C ILE A 254 23.71 7.81 2.93
N THR A 255 23.57 8.83 3.78
CA THR A 255 23.69 8.69 5.24
C THR A 255 22.37 8.51 5.96
N GLN A 256 21.25 8.85 5.30
CA GLN A 256 19.96 8.81 5.95
C GLN A 256 19.26 7.48 5.71
N LYS A 257 18.91 6.85 6.82
CA LYS A 257 18.10 5.64 6.90
C LYS A 257 16.69 5.98 6.48
N SER A 258 16.27 5.47 5.33
CA SER A 258 14.89 5.64 4.84
C SER A 258 13.90 5.05 5.84
N ILE A 259 12.84 5.80 6.13
CA ILE A 259 11.75 5.37 6.99
C ILE A 259 10.68 4.74 6.08
N ALA A 260 10.44 3.44 6.27
CA ALA A 260 9.20 2.73 5.94
C ALA A 260 8.68 2.88 4.50
N SER A 261 9.51 2.64 3.47
CA SER A 261 8.95 2.37 2.14
C SER A 261 8.60 0.89 2.02
N GLY A 262 7.35 0.56 1.72
CA GLY A 262 6.95 -0.84 1.64
C GLY A 262 5.50 -1.05 1.29
N SER A 263 5.17 -2.27 0.90
CA SER A 263 3.79 -2.68 0.63
C SER A 263 3.40 -3.82 1.56
N VAL A 264 2.31 -3.63 2.30
CA VAL A 264 1.80 -4.58 3.30
C VAL A 264 0.48 -5.18 2.82
N PHE A 265 0.40 -6.50 2.81
CA PHE A 265 -0.82 -7.26 2.59
C PHE A 265 -1.06 -8.11 3.83
N THR A 266 -2.16 -7.87 4.55
CA THR A 266 -2.48 -8.58 5.80
C THR A 266 -3.01 -10.00 5.56
N ASN A 267 -3.26 -10.38 4.30
CA ASN A 267 -3.70 -11.71 3.91
C ASN A 267 -2.99 -12.17 2.62
N ASN A 268 -3.71 -12.68 1.63
CA ASN A 268 -3.11 -13.27 0.43
C ASN A 268 -2.81 -12.24 -0.66
N LEU A 269 -1.74 -12.44 -1.43
CA LEU A 269 -1.45 -11.73 -2.67
C LEU A 269 -1.47 -12.73 -3.84
N ILE A 270 -2.51 -12.65 -4.67
CA ILE A 270 -2.82 -13.65 -5.69
C ILE A 270 -2.72 -13.02 -7.09
N MET A 271 -1.67 -13.40 -7.82
CA MET A 271 -1.37 -12.85 -9.14
C MET A 271 -0.95 -13.98 -10.11
N PRO A 272 -1.92 -14.80 -10.58
CA PRO A 272 -1.64 -16.05 -11.27
C PRO A 272 -0.79 -15.83 -12.53
N ASP A 273 -1.23 -14.96 -13.44
CA ASP A 273 -0.69 -14.95 -14.81
C ASP A 273 -0.11 -13.62 -15.28
N ASN A 274 -0.24 -12.55 -14.48
CA ASN A 274 0.18 -11.21 -14.88
C ASN A 274 1.45 -10.77 -14.15
N PRO A 275 2.28 -9.90 -14.76
CA PRO A 275 3.43 -9.31 -14.10
C PRO A 275 3.08 -8.60 -12.79
N LEU A 276 3.83 -8.92 -11.73
CA LEU A 276 3.98 -8.05 -10.57
C LEU A 276 5.32 -7.35 -10.70
N GLN A 277 5.29 -6.02 -10.75
CA GLN A 277 6.49 -5.20 -10.81
C GLN A 277 6.51 -4.26 -9.62
N VAL A 278 7.55 -4.38 -8.79
CA VAL A 278 7.83 -3.40 -7.75
C VAL A 278 9.09 -2.66 -8.18
N HIS A 279 8.94 -1.45 -8.70
CA HIS A 279 10.07 -0.61 -9.04
C HIS A 279 10.51 0.16 -7.79
N VAL A 280 11.64 -0.22 -7.23
CA VAL A 280 12.28 0.58 -6.19
C VAL A 280 13.36 1.44 -6.84
N ASN A 281 13.13 2.74 -6.89
CA ASN A 281 14.13 3.68 -7.35
C ASN A 281 15.05 4.06 -6.19
N TYR A 282 16.34 3.86 -6.39
CA TYR A 282 17.38 4.18 -5.42
C TYR A 282 18.27 5.31 -5.94
N PRO A 283 18.81 6.17 -5.06
CA PRO A 283 19.79 7.14 -5.51
C PRO A 283 21.02 6.43 -6.08
N ALA A 284 21.68 7.04 -7.07
CA ALA A 284 22.86 6.46 -7.72
C ALA A 284 24.11 6.39 -6.80
N ALA A 285 24.05 6.94 -5.59
CA ALA A 285 25.15 6.95 -4.63
C ALA A 285 25.17 5.67 -3.76
N PRO A 286 26.34 5.19 -3.31
CA PRO A 286 26.42 4.05 -2.41
C PRO A 286 25.83 4.35 -1.02
N PHE A 287 25.25 3.34 -0.39
CA PHE A 287 24.76 3.42 1.00
C PHE A 287 25.92 3.54 2.00
N ALA A 288 25.75 4.36 3.04
CA ALA A 288 26.66 4.40 4.18
C ALA A 288 26.62 3.09 5.00
N THR A 289 27.61 2.89 5.87
CA THR A 289 27.64 1.74 6.77
C THR A 289 26.58 1.86 7.88
N GLY A 290 26.08 0.71 8.38
CA GLY A 290 25.23 0.67 9.57
C GLY A 290 23.72 0.77 9.35
N TYR A 291 23.19 0.53 8.14
CA TYR A 291 21.75 0.30 8.03
C TYR A 291 21.38 -1.08 8.60
N THR A 292 20.11 -1.22 8.91
CA THR A 292 19.50 -2.41 9.49
C THR A 292 18.31 -2.82 8.62
N GLN A 293 17.76 -4.01 8.84
CA GLN A 293 16.66 -4.54 8.03
C GLN A 293 15.43 -3.62 7.97
N LYS A 294 15.18 -2.84 9.02
CA LYS A 294 14.10 -1.83 9.08
C LYS A 294 14.30 -0.62 8.16
N ASP A 295 15.52 -0.39 7.71
CA ASP A 295 15.89 0.74 6.86
C ASP A 295 15.83 0.35 5.35
N VAL A 296 15.45 -0.90 5.05
CA VAL A 296 15.39 -1.48 3.69
C VAL A 296 13.93 -1.64 3.27
N PRO A 297 13.55 -1.15 2.07
CA PRO A 297 12.22 -1.33 1.52
C PRO A 297 11.79 -2.80 1.42
N TYR A 298 10.48 -3.04 1.56
CA TYR A 298 9.97 -4.39 1.63
C TYR A 298 8.61 -4.60 0.94
N LEU A 299 8.35 -5.85 0.56
CA LEU A 299 7.03 -6.38 0.31
C LEU A 299 6.72 -7.39 1.42
N PHE A 300 5.58 -7.22 2.08
CA PHE A 300 5.12 -8.10 3.15
C PHE A 300 3.74 -8.67 2.80
N VAL A 301 3.63 -10.00 2.85
CA VAL A 301 2.40 -10.76 2.64
C VAL A 301 2.23 -11.71 3.83
N ASP A 302 1.28 -11.47 4.72
CA ASP A 302 1.09 -12.31 5.91
C ASP A 302 0.55 -13.71 5.57
N GLY A 303 -0.26 -13.80 4.52
CA GLY A 303 -0.84 -15.04 3.99
C GLY A 303 0.01 -15.67 2.88
N VAL A 304 -0.65 -16.01 1.77
CA VAL A 304 -0.02 -16.67 0.63
C VAL A 304 0.38 -15.66 -0.45
N LEU A 305 1.65 -15.70 -0.87
CA LEU A 305 2.10 -15.11 -2.13
C LEU A 305 1.96 -16.15 -3.24
N PHE A 306 0.98 -15.98 -4.13
CA PHE A 306 0.66 -16.94 -5.18
C PHE A 306 0.95 -16.40 -6.58
N LYS A 307 1.71 -17.18 -7.36
CA LYS A 307 2.00 -16.90 -8.77
C LYS A 307 2.17 -18.16 -9.59
N ARG A 308 1.42 -18.25 -10.70
CA ARG A 308 1.41 -19.41 -11.60
C ARG A 308 2.26 -19.25 -12.85
N SER A 309 2.41 -18.05 -13.39
CA SER A 309 3.21 -17.79 -14.58
C SER A 309 3.62 -16.31 -14.66
N SER A 310 4.41 -15.95 -15.67
CA SER A 310 4.86 -14.57 -15.93
C SER A 310 5.90 -14.07 -14.91
N THR A 311 6.22 -12.79 -14.96
CA THR A 311 7.38 -12.22 -14.24
C THR A 311 7.01 -11.75 -12.84
N LEU A 312 7.83 -12.13 -11.87
CA LEU A 312 7.93 -11.51 -10.55
C LEU A 312 9.21 -10.67 -10.55
N ASN A 313 9.10 -9.38 -10.86
CA ASN A 313 10.24 -8.48 -10.96
C ASN A 313 10.22 -7.50 -9.79
N PHE A 314 11.24 -7.57 -8.95
CA PHE A 314 11.44 -6.61 -7.89
C PHE A 314 12.72 -5.83 -8.21
N ILE A 315 12.61 -4.50 -8.20
CA ILE A 315 13.64 -3.50 -8.44
C ILE A 315 13.89 -3.19 -9.94
N SER A 316 13.99 -1.90 -10.25
CA SER A 316 14.58 -1.38 -11.49
C SER A 316 15.67 -0.37 -11.10
N GLY A 317 16.94 -0.73 -11.21
CA GLY A 317 18.05 0.13 -10.77
C GLY A 317 19.33 -0.63 -10.50
N THR A 318 20.38 0.06 -10.06
CA THR A 318 21.69 -0.53 -9.76
C THR A 318 21.67 -1.34 -8.46
N LYS A 319 21.15 -2.58 -8.52
CA LYS A 319 21.33 -3.65 -7.52
C LYS A 319 21.29 -3.18 -6.08
N ALA A 320 20.10 -2.80 -5.62
CA ALA A 320 19.88 -2.21 -4.31
C ALA A 320 19.04 -3.16 -3.44
N PRO A 321 19.20 -3.14 -2.11
CA PRO A 321 18.62 -4.16 -1.23
C PRO A 321 17.09 -4.08 -1.22
N PHE A 322 16.41 -5.22 -1.09
CA PHE A 322 14.97 -5.28 -0.91
C PHE A 322 14.63 -6.51 -0.07
N ASN A 323 13.56 -6.45 0.71
CA ASN A 323 13.13 -7.59 1.52
C ASN A 323 11.77 -8.10 1.07
N LEU A 324 11.68 -9.41 0.88
CA LEU A 324 10.41 -10.09 0.64
C LEU A 324 10.05 -10.93 1.86
N TYR A 325 8.95 -10.60 2.51
CA TYR A 325 8.36 -11.39 3.58
C TYR A 325 7.05 -11.99 3.07
N ALA A 326 6.92 -13.31 3.17
CA ALA A 326 5.69 -14.02 2.85
C ALA A 326 5.38 -15.04 3.96
N GLY A 327 4.11 -15.25 4.30
CA GLY A 327 3.71 -16.39 5.12
C GLY A 327 4.09 -17.68 4.42
N THR A 328 3.41 -17.95 3.31
CA THR A 328 3.70 -19.07 2.40
C THR A 328 3.90 -18.53 0.98
N ALA A 329 4.92 -18.99 0.28
CA ALA A 329 5.14 -18.67 -1.13
C ALA A 329 4.81 -19.88 -2.03
N TRP A 330 3.97 -19.67 -3.02
CA TRP A 330 3.73 -20.61 -4.11
C TRP A 330 4.03 -19.92 -5.44
N LEU A 331 5.25 -20.13 -5.92
CA LEU A 331 5.77 -19.63 -7.18
C LEU A 331 6.05 -20.85 -8.06
N SER A 332 5.26 -21.04 -9.12
CA SER A 332 5.42 -22.22 -9.99
C SER A 332 6.75 -22.19 -10.78
N ASP A 333 7.06 -23.29 -11.47
CA ASP A 333 8.17 -23.37 -12.42
C ASP A 333 8.01 -22.52 -13.70
N GLN A 334 6.84 -21.90 -13.93
CA GLN A 334 6.57 -21.02 -15.07
C GLN A 334 6.77 -19.53 -14.73
N VAL A 335 7.15 -19.22 -13.49
CA VAL A 335 7.39 -17.84 -13.04
C VAL A 335 8.80 -17.41 -13.41
N THR A 336 8.99 -16.22 -13.97
CA THR A 336 10.33 -15.63 -14.09
C THR A 336 10.60 -14.78 -12.86
N ILE A 337 11.48 -15.24 -11.98
CA ILE A 337 11.85 -14.52 -10.76
C ILE A 337 13.10 -13.68 -11.04
N SER A 338 13.02 -12.36 -10.86
CA SER A 338 14.17 -11.47 -10.96
C SER A 338 14.12 -10.50 -9.78
N MET A 339 14.98 -10.73 -8.79
CA MET A 339 15.03 -9.88 -7.61
C MET A 339 16.42 -9.87 -6.95
N ASP A 340 16.84 -8.70 -6.47
CA ASP A 340 18.03 -8.51 -5.63
C ASP A 340 17.61 -8.41 -4.14
N ALA A 341 17.03 -9.50 -3.61
CA ALA A 341 16.34 -9.47 -2.31
C ALA A 341 16.69 -10.68 -1.44
N ASP A 342 16.45 -10.56 -0.13
CA ASP A 342 16.29 -11.72 0.73
C ASP A 342 14.81 -12.11 0.81
N MET A 343 14.55 -13.41 0.78
CA MET A 343 13.21 -13.99 0.92
C MET A 343 13.05 -14.65 2.30
N TYR A 344 12.02 -14.24 3.04
CA TYR A 344 11.66 -14.76 4.35
C TYR A 344 10.27 -15.40 4.28
N LEU A 345 10.21 -16.72 4.38
CA LEU A 345 8.99 -17.53 4.36
C LEU A 345 8.67 -17.95 5.80
N MET A 346 7.61 -17.37 6.36
CA MET A 346 7.43 -17.26 7.81
C MET A 346 6.55 -18.36 8.41
N ASP A 347 5.64 -18.95 7.63
CA ASP A 347 4.75 -20.01 8.12
C ASP A 347 5.59 -21.24 8.55
N PRO A 348 5.30 -21.86 9.72
CA PRO A 348 5.96 -23.07 10.17
C PRO A 348 5.60 -24.27 9.27
N PRO A 349 6.29 -25.42 9.39
CA PRO A 349 6.03 -26.58 8.53
C PRO A 349 4.59 -27.06 8.69
N ALA A 350 3.98 -27.51 7.58
CA ALA A 350 2.60 -27.96 7.59
C ALA A 350 2.40 -29.15 8.53
N SER A 351 1.36 -29.13 9.37
CA SER A 351 0.96 -30.32 10.12
C SER A 351 0.49 -31.42 9.16
N THR A 352 0.69 -32.69 9.52
CA THR A 352 0.27 -33.86 8.72
C THR A 352 -1.25 -33.99 8.52
N ASN A 353 -2.05 -33.11 9.13
CA ASN A 353 -3.45 -32.89 8.80
C ASN A 353 -3.60 -31.51 8.14
N PRO A 354 -4.21 -31.40 6.95
CA PRO A 354 -4.65 -30.11 6.44
C PRO A 354 -5.60 -29.50 7.47
N SER A 355 -5.18 -28.39 8.07
CA SER A 355 -6.05 -27.61 8.95
C SER A 355 -7.15 -26.99 8.07
N PRO A 356 -8.37 -26.70 8.59
CA PRO A 356 -9.38 -25.90 7.88
C PRO A 356 -8.92 -24.48 7.47
N THR A 357 -7.65 -24.14 7.71
CA THR A 357 -6.92 -22.94 7.30
C THR A 357 -6.13 -23.09 6.00
N ASP A 358 -6.18 -24.25 5.33
CA ASP A 358 -5.64 -24.40 3.97
C ASP A 358 -6.38 -23.46 3.00
N VAL A 359 -5.62 -22.79 2.13
CA VAL A 359 -6.18 -21.79 1.22
C VAL A 359 -6.69 -22.49 -0.03
N ASP A 360 -8.01 -22.60 -0.16
CA ASP A 360 -8.67 -22.97 -1.41
C ASP A 360 -8.55 -21.81 -2.39
N LEU A 361 -7.66 -21.93 -3.38
CA LEU A 361 -7.49 -20.92 -4.42
C LEU A 361 -8.43 -21.21 -5.60
N TYR A 362 -9.56 -20.49 -5.66
CA TYR A 362 -10.41 -20.43 -6.84
C TYR A 362 -9.95 -19.30 -7.78
N TYR A 363 -9.67 -19.63 -9.04
CA TYR A 363 -9.35 -18.66 -10.09
C TYR A 363 -10.40 -18.71 -11.21
N TYR A 364 -11.05 -17.58 -11.48
CA TYR A 364 -11.88 -17.38 -12.68
C TYR A 364 -11.07 -16.61 -13.74
N PRO A 365 -10.86 -17.17 -14.94
CA PRO A 365 -10.11 -16.53 -16.02
C PRO A 365 -10.97 -15.56 -16.87
N ASP A 366 -12.03 -14.94 -16.34
CA ASP A 366 -12.85 -14.00 -17.12
C ASP A 366 -12.42 -12.54 -16.87
N PRO A 367 -11.79 -11.86 -17.85
CA PRO A 367 -11.41 -10.45 -17.74
C PRO A 367 -12.61 -9.48 -17.67
N ASN A 368 -13.85 -9.95 -17.86
CA ASN A 368 -15.07 -9.14 -17.81
C ASN A 368 -15.99 -9.48 -16.62
N ALA A 369 -15.69 -10.51 -15.83
CA ALA A 369 -16.47 -10.84 -14.64
C ALA A 369 -15.94 -10.03 -13.44
N PRO A 370 -16.80 -9.40 -12.62
CA PRO A 370 -16.36 -8.85 -11.34
C PRO A 370 -15.76 -10.01 -10.53
N VAL A 371 -14.56 -9.81 -9.99
CA VAL A 371 -13.86 -10.78 -9.15
C VAL A 371 -14.66 -10.96 -7.86
N LYS A 372 -15.72 -11.77 -7.93
CA LYS A 372 -16.67 -12.04 -6.85
C LYS A 372 -16.91 -13.54 -6.79
N THR A 373 -15.97 -14.30 -6.26
CA THR A 373 -16.30 -15.61 -5.67
C THR A 373 -15.32 -15.97 -4.55
N ALA A 374 -15.90 -16.01 -3.35
CA ALA A 374 -15.51 -16.66 -2.09
C ALA A 374 -14.04 -17.09 -1.87
N PHE A 375 -13.35 -16.34 -1.01
CA PHE A 375 -12.14 -16.78 -0.31
C PHE A 375 -12.49 -16.91 1.18
N THR A 376 -13.14 -18.01 1.57
CA THR A 376 -13.44 -18.28 2.99
C THR A 376 -12.53 -19.37 3.52
N THR A 377 -11.93 -19.12 4.68
CA THR A 377 -11.42 -20.17 5.56
C THR A 377 -12.59 -21.04 6.02
N GLY A 378 -12.88 -22.12 5.28
CA GLY A 378 -13.89 -23.10 5.62
C GLY A 378 -14.54 -23.78 4.42
N ASN A 379 -14.46 -25.11 4.41
CA ASN A 379 -15.16 -26.10 3.56
C ASN A 379 -16.09 -25.53 2.47
N ILE A 380 -15.54 -25.26 1.27
CA ILE A 380 -16.34 -25.09 0.05
C ILE A 380 -16.39 -26.43 -0.71
N PRO A 381 -17.58 -26.90 -1.17
CA PRO A 381 -17.69 -28.10 -2.00
C PRO A 381 -16.98 -27.93 -3.34
N LYS A 382 -16.30 -28.98 -3.82
CA LYS A 382 -15.68 -29.08 -5.15
C LYS A 382 -16.63 -28.61 -6.27
N HIS A 383 -16.51 -27.39 -6.74
CA HIS A 383 -17.27 -26.88 -7.89
C HIS A 383 -16.41 -26.96 -9.15
N GLN A 384 -16.73 -27.92 -10.02
CA GLN A 384 -16.16 -28.01 -11.36
C GLN A 384 -16.57 -26.76 -12.17
N ALA A 385 -15.59 -26.03 -12.72
CA ALA A 385 -15.88 -24.91 -13.60
C ALA A 385 -16.37 -25.42 -14.98
N PRO A 386 -17.41 -24.82 -15.58
CA PRO A 386 -17.76 -25.08 -16.96
C PRO A 386 -16.71 -24.44 -17.88
N LYS A 387 -16.28 -25.16 -18.92
CA LYS A 387 -15.53 -24.58 -20.03
C LYS A 387 -16.39 -23.56 -20.79
N ALA A 388 -15.76 -22.66 -21.53
CA ALA A 388 -16.43 -21.66 -22.38
C ALA A 388 -17.36 -22.25 -23.47
N ASP A 389 -17.35 -23.58 -23.66
CA ASP A 389 -18.24 -24.34 -24.53
C ASP A 389 -19.41 -25.03 -23.79
N GLY A 390 -19.55 -24.81 -22.48
CA GLY A 390 -20.62 -25.39 -21.66
C GLY A 390 -20.38 -26.84 -21.21
N THR A 391 -19.19 -27.42 -21.44
CA THR A 391 -18.85 -28.76 -20.89
C THR A 391 -18.19 -28.67 -19.52
N PRO A 392 -18.40 -29.64 -18.59
CA PRO A 392 -17.68 -29.68 -17.32
C PRO A 392 -16.17 -29.84 -17.57
N GLY A 393 -15.36 -28.88 -17.13
CA GLY A 393 -13.91 -28.94 -17.20
C GLY A 393 -13.30 -29.58 -15.96
N THR A 394 -12.27 -30.41 -16.14
CA THR A 394 -11.50 -31.09 -15.10
C THR A 394 -10.22 -30.34 -14.70
N GLU A 395 -10.21 -29.01 -14.72
CA GLU A 395 -9.03 -28.28 -14.24
C GLU A 395 -9.07 -28.26 -12.71
N GLU A 396 -8.21 -29.08 -12.09
CA GLU A 396 -8.02 -29.13 -10.65
C GLU A 396 -7.48 -27.78 -10.15
N CYS A 397 -8.24 -27.13 -9.25
CA CYS A 397 -7.72 -26.03 -8.45
C CYS A 397 -6.61 -26.57 -7.53
N GLY A 398 -5.40 -26.02 -7.66
CA GLY A 398 -4.28 -26.40 -6.82
C GLY A 398 -4.45 -25.89 -5.39
N TYR A 399 -4.51 -26.79 -4.42
CA TYR A 399 -4.54 -26.45 -3.01
C TYR A 399 -3.15 -25.96 -2.56
N VAL A 400 -3.09 -24.80 -1.90
CA VAL A 400 -1.86 -24.32 -1.24
C VAL A 400 -2.00 -24.52 0.26
N THR A 401 -1.24 -25.48 0.79
CA THR A 401 -1.13 -25.74 2.23
C THR A 401 -0.18 -24.71 2.84
N ARG A 402 -0.61 -24.01 3.89
CA ARG A 402 0.28 -23.08 4.60
C ARG A 402 1.50 -23.81 5.15
N GLY A 403 2.67 -23.19 5.05
CA GLY A 403 3.94 -23.79 5.45
C GLY A 403 4.57 -24.70 4.41
N LYS A 404 3.89 -25.02 3.30
CA LYS A 404 4.48 -25.71 2.14
C LYS A 404 4.82 -24.70 1.06
N ASN A 405 6.09 -24.37 0.97
CA ASN A 405 6.57 -23.35 0.03
C ASN A 405 7.08 -24.01 -1.25
N VAL A 406 6.69 -23.43 -2.39
CA VAL A 406 7.24 -23.78 -3.71
C VAL A 406 7.86 -22.52 -4.29
N VAL A 407 9.14 -22.58 -4.63
CA VAL A 407 9.85 -21.50 -5.31
C VAL A 407 10.45 -22.06 -6.59
N GLY A 408 9.67 -21.92 -7.66
CA GLY A 408 9.98 -22.31 -9.02
C GLY A 408 10.33 -21.13 -9.91
N GLY A 409 11.16 -21.37 -10.92
CA GLY A 409 11.56 -20.37 -11.89
C GLY A 409 11.52 -20.87 -13.33
N THR A 410 11.46 -20.01 -14.34
CA THR A 410 11.96 -20.35 -15.68
C THR A 410 13.49 -20.29 -15.66
N GLY A 411 14.20 -20.92 -16.62
CA GLY A 411 15.68 -21.00 -16.62
C GLY A 411 16.47 -19.68 -16.64
N THR A 412 15.78 -18.53 -16.67
CA THR A 412 16.35 -17.17 -16.49
C THR A 412 16.07 -16.57 -15.10
N SER A 413 15.50 -17.35 -14.18
CA SER A 413 15.11 -16.89 -12.84
C SER A 413 16.28 -16.89 -11.88
N ASN A 414 16.45 -15.76 -11.20
CA ASN A 414 17.58 -15.52 -10.34
C ASN A 414 17.19 -14.69 -9.11
N LEU A 415 17.66 -15.15 -7.96
CA LEU A 415 17.70 -14.43 -6.71
C LEU A 415 19.15 -13.99 -6.49
N TYR A 416 19.43 -12.71 -6.73
CA TYR A 416 20.80 -12.19 -6.73
C TYR A 416 21.15 -11.51 -5.41
N GLY A 417 22.45 -11.55 -5.07
CA GLY A 417 23.02 -10.64 -4.09
C GLY A 417 23.40 -9.32 -4.75
N TRP A 418 23.31 -8.22 -4.01
CA TRP A 418 23.62 -6.89 -4.52
C TRP A 418 25.14 -6.66 -4.60
N GLU A 419 25.59 -5.86 -5.59
CA GLU A 419 26.96 -5.87 -6.13
C GLU A 419 28.06 -5.22 -5.26
N ASN A 420 27.76 -4.73 -4.05
CA ASN A 420 28.80 -4.13 -3.20
C ASN A 420 29.78 -5.17 -2.61
N SER A 421 29.53 -6.45 -2.85
CA SER A 421 30.32 -7.61 -2.40
C SER A 421 31.76 -7.69 -2.96
N VAL A 422 32.15 -6.90 -3.97
CA VAL A 422 33.48 -7.02 -4.60
C VAL A 422 34.49 -5.92 -4.24
N VAL A 423 34.07 -4.78 -3.67
CA VAL A 423 34.98 -3.61 -3.56
C VAL A 423 35.50 -3.36 -2.14
N ASN A 424 34.75 -3.69 -1.07
CA ASN A 424 35.13 -3.22 0.27
C ASN A 424 35.48 -4.29 1.33
N LYS A 425 35.28 -5.60 1.13
CA LYS A 425 35.74 -6.70 2.02
C LYS A 425 35.73 -6.39 3.55
N ILE A 426 34.67 -5.76 4.07
CA ILE A 426 34.50 -5.53 5.51
C ILE A 426 33.34 -6.41 5.99
N ASP A 427 33.66 -7.23 6.99
CA ASP A 427 32.79 -8.13 7.75
C ASP A 427 31.56 -7.39 8.31
N PRO A 428 30.30 -7.84 8.08
CA PRO A 428 29.12 -7.01 8.31
C PRO A 428 28.48 -7.25 9.69
N SER A 429 28.81 -6.42 10.67
CA SER A 429 28.07 -6.37 11.94
C SER A 429 26.86 -5.41 11.90
N SER A 430 26.08 -5.41 10.82
CA SER A 430 24.76 -4.74 10.78
C SER A 430 23.80 -5.25 9.69
N PHE A 431 24.32 -5.92 8.64
CA PHE A 431 23.54 -6.65 7.64
C PHE A 431 24.09 -8.06 7.52
N GLN A 432 23.46 -9.05 8.14
CA GLN A 432 23.98 -10.44 8.14
C GLN A 432 23.86 -11.15 6.77
N SER A 433 23.56 -10.43 5.69
CA SER A 433 23.31 -10.94 4.33
C SER A 433 23.51 -9.85 3.26
N TYR A 434 24.14 -10.20 2.12
CA TYR A 434 24.29 -9.33 0.94
C TYR A 434 23.14 -9.52 -0.08
N GLY A 435 21.95 -9.89 0.39
CA GLY A 435 20.82 -10.27 -0.46
C GLY A 435 21.03 -11.62 -1.14
N GLY A 436 19.97 -12.16 -1.74
CA GLY A 436 20.07 -13.37 -2.54
C GLY A 436 19.76 -14.66 -1.77
N ASN A 437 19.31 -14.58 -0.51
CA ASN A 437 19.10 -15.74 0.37
C ASN A 437 17.62 -16.11 0.47
N ILE A 438 17.37 -17.39 0.76
CA ILE A 438 16.04 -17.88 1.13
C ILE A 438 16.08 -18.41 2.56
N TYR A 439 15.25 -17.84 3.41
CA TYR A 439 15.00 -18.29 4.78
C TYR A 439 13.58 -18.85 4.84
N CYS A 440 13.45 -20.15 5.12
CA CYS A 440 12.16 -20.83 5.19
C CYS A 440 11.94 -21.44 6.58
N ASN A 441 10.91 -20.97 7.27
CA ASN A 441 10.48 -21.54 8.55
C ASN A 441 9.68 -22.84 8.36
N GLY A 442 9.13 -23.05 7.16
CA GLY A 442 8.33 -24.22 6.79
C GLY A 442 9.08 -25.25 5.95
N ASP A 443 8.31 -26.01 5.17
CA ASP A 443 8.83 -26.89 4.11
C ASP A 443 9.12 -26.06 2.84
N LEU A 444 10.13 -26.46 2.06
CA LEU A 444 10.55 -25.76 0.84
C LEU A 444 10.82 -26.71 -0.33
N GLU A 445 10.21 -26.44 -1.47
CA GLU A 445 10.53 -27.04 -2.75
C GLU A 445 11.15 -26.01 -3.69
N LEU A 446 12.36 -26.27 -4.18
CA LEU A 446 13.06 -25.42 -5.15
C LEU A 446 13.16 -26.11 -6.50
N GLN A 447 12.81 -25.38 -7.56
CA GLN A 447 12.93 -25.87 -8.94
C GLN A 447 13.31 -24.76 -9.92
N ASN A 448 14.16 -25.06 -10.90
CA ASN A 448 14.47 -24.18 -12.04
C ASN A 448 14.85 -22.73 -11.64
N ILE A 449 15.53 -22.55 -10.51
CA ILE A 449 15.95 -21.24 -9.99
C ILE A 449 17.45 -21.22 -9.65
N GLN A 450 18.08 -20.06 -9.84
CA GLN A 450 19.42 -19.79 -9.31
C GLN A 450 19.34 -18.86 -8.09
N VAL A 451 19.97 -19.28 -7.00
CA VAL A 451 20.08 -18.58 -5.72
C VAL A 451 21.54 -18.22 -5.50
N ASN A 452 21.86 -16.93 -5.42
CA ASN A 452 23.23 -16.47 -5.21
C ASN A 452 23.66 -16.45 -3.73
N GLY A 453 22.71 -16.46 -2.79
CA GLY A 453 22.98 -16.58 -1.37
C GLY A 453 22.80 -18.01 -0.85
N ASP A 454 22.59 -18.10 0.45
CA ASP A 454 22.28 -19.31 1.20
C ASP A 454 20.79 -19.69 1.06
N VAL A 455 20.52 -20.97 1.23
CA VAL A 455 19.16 -21.50 1.41
C VAL A 455 19.09 -22.18 2.77
N ARG A 456 18.20 -21.69 3.64
CA ARG A 456 18.08 -22.16 5.02
C ARG A 456 16.64 -22.55 5.32
N VAL A 457 16.42 -23.79 5.74
CA VAL A 457 15.10 -24.41 5.87
C VAL A 457 14.95 -25.09 7.23
N MET A 458 13.91 -24.72 7.98
CA MET A 458 13.58 -25.35 9.26
C MET A 458 12.79 -26.65 9.10
N GLY A 459 11.89 -26.72 8.11
CA GLY A 459 11.17 -27.93 7.74
C GLY A 459 11.97 -28.84 6.80
N ASN A 460 11.24 -29.58 5.96
CA ASN A 460 11.79 -30.43 4.91
C ASN A 460 12.14 -29.61 3.66
N ALA A 461 13.14 -30.05 2.91
CA ALA A 461 13.56 -29.41 1.66
C ALA A 461 13.64 -30.42 0.51
N ILE A 462 13.07 -30.06 -0.64
CA ILE A 462 13.21 -30.77 -1.91
C ILE A 462 13.91 -29.84 -2.90
N ILE A 463 15.06 -30.27 -3.43
CA ILE A 463 15.88 -29.50 -4.35
C ILE A 463 16.00 -30.25 -5.68
N HIS A 464 15.37 -29.73 -6.72
CA HIS A 464 15.38 -30.34 -8.05
C HIS A 464 16.71 -30.12 -8.80
N SER A 465 17.02 -30.99 -9.77
CA SER A 465 18.27 -30.98 -10.56
C SER A 465 18.60 -29.65 -11.24
N SER A 466 17.58 -28.84 -11.51
CA SER A 466 17.68 -27.57 -12.22
C SER A 466 18.03 -26.37 -11.34
N VAL A 467 18.11 -26.57 -10.01
CA VAL A 467 18.45 -25.52 -9.05
C VAL A 467 19.95 -25.29 -8.99
N LYS A 468 20.37 -24.04 -8.73
CA LYS A 468 21.75 -23.68 -8.42
C LYS A 468 21.81 -22.79 -7.20
N ILE A 469 22.52 -23.20 -6.16
CA ILE A 469 22.75 -22.46 -4.91
C ILE A 469 24.24 -22.13 -4.83
N GLN A 470 24.57 -20.85 -4.76
CA GLN A 470 25.97 -20.41 -4.64
C GLN A 470 26.46 -20.44 -3.19
N GLY A 471 25.58 -20.16 -2.22
CA GLY A 471 25.88 -20.19 -0.79
C GLY A 471 25.71 -21.56 -0.14
N ASP A 472 25.58 -21.55 1.18
CA ASP A 472 25.36 -22.75 1.99
C ASP A 472 23.89 -23.23 1.91
N LEU A 473 23.69 -24.54 1.95
CA LEU A 473 22.38 -25.18 2.10
C LEU A 473 22.24 -25.75 3.52
N VAL A 474 21.32 -25.21 4.29
CA VAL A 474 21.10 -25.57 5.70
C VAL A 474 19.68 -26.10 5.86
N VAL A 475 19.52 -27.35 6.28
CA VAL A 475 18.19 -27.97 6.43
C VAL A 475 18.13 -28.72 7.75
N LYS A 476 17.16 -28.37 8.60
CA LYS A 476 16.92 -29.04 9.89
C LYS A 476 16.06 -30.30 9.74
N GLY A 477 15.07 -30.27 8.84
CA GLY A 477 14.24 -31.43 8.50
C GLY A 477 14.91 -32.38 7.51
N THR A 478 14.10 -33.09 6.72
CA THR A 478 14.59 -34.02 5.69
C THR A 478 15.05 -33.25 4.46
N LEU A 479 16.21 -33.60 3.88
CA LEU A 479 16.71 -33.02 2.63
C LEU A 479 16.71 -34.06 1.50
N THR A 480 15.99 -33.73 0.42
CA THR A 480 15.97 -34.48 -0.84
C THR A 480 16.62 -33.64 -1.94
N ILE A 481 17.57 -34.21 -2.68
CA ILE A 481 18.20 -33.56 -3.83
C ILE A 481 18.10 -34.50 -5.03
N ASP A 482 17.30 -34.11 -6.02
CA ASP A 482 17.14 -34.84 -7.27
C ASP A 482 18.22 -34.38 -8.25
N GLY A 483 19.48 -34.79 -8.04
CA GLY A 483 20.60 -34.45 -8.91
C GLY A 483 21.96 -34.52 -8.23
N ASN A 484 23.02 -34.09 -8.92
CA ASN A 484 24.36 -34.06 -8.32
C ASN A 484 24.50 -32.83 -7.42
N SER A 485 24.52 -33.05 -6.11
CA SER A 485 24.66 -31.99 -5.11
C SER A 485 25.87 -31.08 -5.32
N ASN A 486 27.01 -31.59 -5.80
CA ASN A 486 28.22 -30.79 -6.08
C ASN A 486 28.06 -29.86 -7.28
N GLN A 487 27.03 -30.07 -8.11
CA GLN A 487 26.69 -29.20 -9.25
C GLN A 487 25.55 -28.24 -8.89
N ILE A 488 24.75 -28.58 -7.88
CA ILE A 488 23.59 -27.82 -7.41
C ILE A 488 24.01 -26.82 -6.33
N VAL A 489 24.79 -27.23 -5.33
CA VAL A 489 25.24 -26.39 -4.22
C VAL A 489 26.75 -26.17 -4.32
N ARG A 490 27.17 -24.90 -4.31
CA ARG A 490 28.60 -24.54 -4.27
C ARG A 490 29.15 -24.38 -2.85
N GLY A 491 28.31 -23.94 -1.91
CA GLY A 491 28.68 -23.85 -0.49
C GLY A 491 28.61 -25.21 0.21
N ASN A 492 28.57 -25.16 1.54
CA ASN A 492 28.47 -26.35 2.40
C ASN A 492 27.02 -26.81 2.54
N ILE A 493 26.84 -28.10 2.81
CA ILE A 493 25.52 -28.68 3.09
C ILE A 493 25.48 -29.09 4.56
N TYR A 494 24.48 -28.61 5.31
CA TYR A 494 24.25 -28.93 6.72
C TYR A 494 22.89 -29.61 6.89
N ASN A 495 22.89 -30.89 7.27
CA ASN A 495 21.66 -31.66 7.48
C ASN A 495 21.88 -32.88 8.39
N ASP A 496 20.89 -33.21 9.23
CA ASP A 496 20.94 -34.37 10.13
C ASP A 496 20.38 -35.66 9.50
N ALA A 497 19.64 -35.58 8.40
CA ALA A 497 19.04 -36.75 7.76
C ALA A 497 20.11 -37.51 6.93
N SER A 498 20.45 -38.72 7.39
CA SER A 498 21.47 -39.58 6.79
C SER A 498 21.08 -40.24 5.46
N THR A 499 19.94 -39.87 4.85
CA THR A 499 19.41 -40.50 3.62
C THR A 499 18.89 -39.45 2.66
N ILE A 500 19.52 -39.37 1.48
CA ILE A 500 19.10 -38.56 0.34
C ILE A 500 18.34 -39.50 -0.59
N GLY A 501 17.02 -39.35 -0.71
CA GLY A 501 16.22 -40.10 -1.66
C GLY A 501 16.38 -39.51 -3.06
N GLY A 502 17.22 -40.10 -3.90
CA GLY A 502 17.38 -39.61 -5.27
C GLY A 502 16.28 -40.12 -6.20
N GLY A 503 15.38 -39.24 -6.64
CA GLY A 503 14.54 -39.44 -7.81
C GLY A 503 15.38 -39.40 -9.09
N GLY A 504 15.42 -40.54 -9.80
CA GLY A 504 15.83 -40.72 -11.20
C GLY A 504 16.76 -39.69 -11.88
N SER A 505 18.08 -39.81 -11.71
CA SER A 505 19.08 -39.50 -12.76
C SER A 505 20.48 -40.02 -12.43
N ILE A 506 21.24 -40.33 -13.50
CA ILE A 506 22.43 -41.21 -13.55
C ILE A 506 23.66 -40.67 -12.78
N SER A 507 23.61 -39.51 -12.12
CA SER A 507 24.81 -38.87 -11.54
C SER A 507 25.07 -39.18 -10.06
N GLY A 508 24.23 -39.98 -9.39
CA GLY A 508 24.35 -40.25 -7.95
C GLY A 508 24.73 -41.68 -7.55
N LEU A 509 24.83 -42.64 -8.47
CA LEU A 509 25.10 -44.05 -8.10
C LEU A 509 26.56 -44.26 -7.68
N LYS A 510 26.79 -45.07 -6.64
CA LYS A 510 28.13 -45.60 -6.32
C LYS A 510 28.70 -46.30 -7.56
N ALA A 511 30.00 -46.16 -7.80
CA ALA A 511 30.66 -46.78 -8.95
C ALA A 511 30.36 -48.29 -9.00
N GLY A 512 29.85 -48.78 -10.14
CA GLY A 512 29.44 -50.17 -10.33
C GLY A 512 27.97 -50.48 -10.01
N TYR A 513 27.22 -49.56 -9.39
CA TYR A 513 25.80 -49.75 -9.15
C TYR A 513 24.98 -49.33 -10.38
N SER A 514 23.79 -49.91 -10.56
CA SER A 514 22.88 -49.60 -11.64
C SER A 514 21.43 -49.69 -11.17
N PHE A 515 20.50 -49.09 -11.89
CA PHE A 515 19.07 -49.29 -11.67
C PHE A 515 18.38 -49.71 -12.96
N LYS A 516 17.22 -50.36 -12.84
CA LYS A 516 16.34 -50.70 -13.96
C LYS A 516 14.93 -50.21 -13.67
N PRO A 517 14.25 -49.56 -14.63
CA PRO A 517 12.85 -49.19 -14.47
C PRO A 517 12.01 -50.44 -14.29
N ASN A 518 11.07 -50.40 -13.35
CA ASN A 518 10.11 -51.47 -13.14
C ASN A 518 9.00 -51.39 -14.18
N TYR A 519 8.43 -52.55 -14.52
CA TYR A 519 7.39 -52.63 -15.53
C TYR A 519 6.05 -52.26 -14.91
N VAL A 520 5.35 -51.32 -15.53
CA VAL A 520 4.05 -50.83 -15.07
C VAL A 520 2.96 -51.30 -16.03
N TYR A 521 1.96 -51.99 -15.49
CA TYR A 521 0.73 -52.30 -16.20
C TYR A 521 -0.41 -51.44 -15.67
N THR A 522 -1.21 -50.88 -16.58
CA THR A 522 -2.46 -50.23 -16.24
C THR A 522 -3.52 -51.27 -15.95
N ASN A 523 -4.13 -51.20 -14.77
CA ASN A 523 -5.18 -52.10 -14.34
C ASN A 523 -6.54 -51.62 -14.91
N PRO A 524 -7.27 -52.47 -15.65
CA PRO A 524 -8.60 -52.13 -16.13
C PRO A 524 -9.57 -51.90 -14.96
N GLU A 525 -10.46 -50.91 -15.08
CA GLU A 525 -11.47 -50.66 -14.03
C GLU A 525 -12.48 -51.80 -13.97
N VAL A 526 -12.92 -52.15 -12.75
CA VAL A 526 -14.07 -53.04 -12.56
C VAL A 526 -15.34 -52.21 -12.65
N ALA A 527 -16.31 -52.69 -13.43
CA ALA A 527 -17.61 -52.04 -13.51
C ALA A 527 -18.32 -52.11 -12.15
N VAL A 528 -18.56 -50.95 -11.54
CA VAL A 528 -19.21 -50.81 -10.23
C VAL A 528 -20.30 -49.75 -10.26
N THR A 529 -21.29 -49.89 -9.40
CA THR A 529 -22.29 -48.85 -9.16
C THR A 529 -21.95 -48.13 -7.86
N PRO A 530 -21.63 -46.82 -7.89
CA PRO A 530 -21.44 -46.05 -6.66
C PRO A 530 -22.79 -45.87 -5.95
N LEU A 531 -22.83 -46.14 -4.66
CA LEU A 531 -24.01 -45.90 -3.84
C LEU A 531 -23.94 -44.48 -3.26
N MET A 532 -25.05 -43.72 -3.37
CA MET A 532 -25.09 -42.34 -2.91
C MET A 532 -25.59 -42.27 -1.46
N PRO A 533 -24.83 -41.64 -0.53
CA PRO A 533 -25.27 -41.45 0.84
C PRO A 533 -26.32 -40.34 0.96
N VAL A 534 -27.20 -40.45 1.95
CA VAL A 534 -28.07 -39.35 2.40
C VAL A 534 -27.48 -38.76 3.69
N LYS A 535 -27.30 -37.43 3.71
CA LYS A 535 -26.81 -36.73 4.89
C LYS A 535 -27.85 -36.76 6.01
N GLN A 536 -27.40 -37.14 7.20
CA GLN A 536 -28.16 -37.04 8.45
C GLN A 536 -27.49 -36.01 9.37
N ASP A 537 -28.29 -35.20 10.08
CA ASP A 537 -27.79 -34.16 10.98
C ASP A 537 -27.63 -34.69 12.42
N HIS A 538 -26.51 -35.38 12.68
CA HIS A 538 -26.10 -35.91 13.99
C HIS A 538 -24.62 -35.56 14.30
N ASP A 539 -24.15 -35.65 15.55
CA ASP A 539 -22.74 -35.38 15.94
C ASP A 539 -22.09 -36.62 16.59
N PRO A 540 -20.98 -37.18 16.06
CA PRO A 540 -20.32 -36.80 14.80
C PRO A 540 -21.22 -36.99 13.58
N TRP A 541 -20.92 -36.26 12.50
CA TRP A 541 -21.75 -36.28 11.29
C TRP A 541 -21.69 -37.64 10.61
N HIS A 542 -22.85 -38.15 10.22
CA HIS A 542 -23.02 -39.49 9.66
C HIS A 542 -23.72 -39.46 8.29
N TRP A 543 -23.50 -40.50 7.50
CA TRP A 543 -24.15 -40.82 6.23
C TRP A 543 -24.97 -42.09 6.39
N GLU A 544 -26.22 -42.07 5.91
CA GLU A 544 -26.99 -43.29 5.69
C GLU A 544 -26.88 -43.71 4.22
N ILE A 545 -26.32 -44.89 3.98
CA ILE A 545 -26.19 -45.49 2.65
C ILE A 545 -27.25 -46.57 2.53
N THR A 546 -28.22 -46.37 1.65
CA THR A 546 -29.20 -47.42 1.34
C THR A 546 -28.62 -48.34 0.28
N LEU A 547 -28.42 -49.60 0.65
CA LEU A 547 -27.98 -50.65 -0.25
C LEU A 547 -29.12 -51.04 -1.20
N PRO A 548 -28.83 -51.63 -2.37
CA PRO A 548 -29.84 -52.06 -3.34
C PRO A 548 -30.87 -53.07 -2.80
N ASP A 549 -30.56 -53.79 -1.72
CA ASP A 549 -31.47 -54.69 -1.01
C ASP A 549 -32.40 -54.00 0.00
N GLY A 550 -32.28 -52.67 0.14
CA GLY A 550 -33.08 -51.84 1.03
C GLY A 550 -32.53 -51.72 2.45
N THR A 551 -31.40 -52.37 2.78
CA THR A 551 -30.73 -52.16 4.07
C THR A 551 -30.02 -50.80 4.12
N VAL A 552 -29.95 -50.20 5.30
CA VAL A 552 -29.32 -48.89 5.51
C VAL A 552 -28.08 -49.08 6.36
N LEU A 553 -26.93 -48.60 5.86
CA LEU A 553 -25.66 -48.57 6.57
C LEU A 553 -25.40 -47.15 7.06
N ASP A 554 -25.07 -47.04 8.35
CA ASP A 554 -24.70 -45.77 8.99
C ASP A 554 -23.18 -45.65 9.07
N ARG A 555 -22.63 -44.54 8.58
CA ARG A 555 -21.19 -44.33 8.37
C ARG A 555 -20.76 -42.93 8.75
N VAL A 556 -19.66 -42.78 9.49
CA VAL A 556 -19.10 -41.48 9.84
C VAL A 556 -18.64 -40.73 8.57
N TRP A 557 -18.87 -39.42 8.52
CA TRP A 557 -18.65 -38.54 7.36
C TRP A 557 -17.23 -38.57 6.76
N ASP A 558 -16.23 -39.02 7.52
CA ASP A 558 -14.82 -39.05 7.12
C ASP A 558 -14.40 -40.32 6.35
N GLN A 559 -15.31 -41.29 6.19
CA GLN A 559 -15.02 -42.56 5.49
C GLN A 559 -15.28 -42.47 3.99
N THR A 560 -14.68 -43.34 3.17
CA THR A 560 -14.80 -43.31 1.69
C THR A 560 -16.16 -43.81 1.19
N PRO A 561 -16.59 -43.45 -0.05
CA PRO A 561 -17.83 -43.93 -0.63
C PRO A 561 -17.81 -45.45 -0.87
N LEU A 562 -18.97 -46.09 -0.69
CA LEU A 562 -19.13 -47.54 -0.83
C LEU A 562 -19.47 -47.91 -2.29
N TYR A 563 -18.72 -48.86 -2.85
CA TYR A 563 -18.90 -49.37 -4.21
C TYR A 563 -19.54 -50.75 -4.19
N ALA A 564 -20.60 -50.93 -4.99
CA ALA A 564 -21.23 -52.23 -5.22
C ALA A 564 -20.59 -52.93 -6.43
N VAL A 565 -20.05 -54.12 -6.19
CA VAL A 565 -19.37 -54.96 -7.19
C VAL A 565 -20.32 -56.04 -7.69
N ASP A 566 -20.22 -56.40 -8.98
CA ASP A 566 -21.03 -57.47 -9.57
C ASP A 566 -20.73 -58.84 -8.92
N PRO A 567 -21.73 -59.54 -8.36
CA PRO A 567 -21.55 -60.86 -7.74
C PRO A 567 -21.04 -61.96 -8.68
N ALA A 568 -21.09 -61.75 -10.01
CA ALA A 568 -20.50 -62.67 -10.99
C ALA A 568 -18.95 -62.80 -10.87
N LEU A 569 -18.29 -61.89 -10.13
CA LEU A 569 -16.85 -61.88 -9.88
C LEU A 569 -16.42 -62.60 -8.60
N GLY A 570 -17.36 -63.25 -7.89
CA GLY A 570 -17.06 -64.01 -6.66
C GLY A 570 -16.83 -63.15 -5.41
N LEU A 571 -16.99 -61.82 -5.53
CA LEU A 571 -17.01 -60.88 -4.42
C LEU A 571 -18.47 -60.46 -4.20
N GLY A 572 -19.11 -61.07 -3.20
CA GLY A 572 -20.51 -60.81 -2.87
C GLY A 572 -20.73 -59.62 -1.95
N ASP A 573 -19.75 -58.73 -1.80
CA ASP A 573 -19.76 -57.69 -0.76
C ASP A 573 -19.33 -56.32 -1.28
N TYR A 574 -19.90 -55.31 -0.64
CA TYR A 574 -19.65 -53.89 -0.85
C TYR A 574 -18.26 -53.48 -0.35
N ILE A 575 -17.56 -52.61 -1.09
CA ILE A 575 -16.17 -52.23 -0.78
C ILE A 575 -15.94 -50.72 -0.69
N ASP A 576 -15.01 -50.31 0.16
CA ASP A 576 -14.75 -48.90 0.49
C ASP A 576 -13.78 -48.19 -0.46
N TYR A 577 -13.33 -48.88 -1.51
CA TYR A 577 -12.29 -48.41 -2.43
C TYR A 577 -12.71 -48.70 -3.86
N LYS A 578 -12.28 -47.86 -4.81
CA LYS A 578 -12.53 -48.10 -6.24
C LYS A 578 -11.74 -49.34 -6.71
N PRO A 579 -12.41 -50.39 -7.23
CA PRO A 579 -11.76 -51.64 -7.62
C PRO A 579 -11.25 -51.63 -9.07
N TYR A 580 -10.13 -52.31 -9.30
CA TYR A 580 -9.51 -52.57 -10.61
C TYR A 580 -9.15 -54.05 -10.76
N TYR A 581 -9.24 -54.58 -11.98
CA TYR A 581 -8.72 -55.92 -12.29
C TYR A 581 -7.19 -55.87 -12.33
N LYS A 582 -6.55 -56.70 -11.52
CA LYS A 582 -5.10 -56.80 -11.49
C LYS A 582 -4.58 -57.32 -12.83
N VAL A 583 -3.58 -56.65 -13.40
CA VAL A 583 -2.80 -57.22 -14.51
C VAL A 583 -1.62 -58.01 -13.95
N ASN A 584 -1.53 -59.28 -14.33
CA ASN A 584 -0.45 -60.19 -13.94
C ASN A 584 0.86 -59.84 -14.65
N TYR A 585 1.97 -60.40 -14.14
CA TYR A 585 3.31 -60.18 -14.70
C TYR A 585 3.46 -60.64 -16.17
N ASP A 586 2.56 -61.49 -16.68
CA ASP A 586 2.55 -61.93 -18.08
C ASP A 586 1.68 -61.04 -18.98
N GLY A 587 1.15 -59.93 -18.45
CA GLY A 587 0.27 -59.00 -19.15
C GLY A 587 -1.18 -59.48 -19.26
N THR A 588 -1.53 -60.62 -18.68
CA THR A 588 -2.92 -61.09 -18.64
C THR A 588 -3.70 -60.37 -17.55
N VAL A 589 -4.96 -60.05 -17.83
CA VAL A 589 -5.87 -59.49 -16.82
C VAL A 589 -6.35 -60.64 -15.93
N SER A 590 -6.05 -60.57 -14.64
CA SER A 590 -6.49 -61.51 -13.61
C SER A 590 -7.94 -61.23 -13.19
N THR A 591 -8.55 -62.20 -12.53
CA THR A 591 -9.81 -62.00 -11.79
C THR A 591 -9.58 -61.38 -10.41
N ASP A 592 -8.33 -61.21 -9.98
CA ASP A 592 -8.00 -60.57 -8.71
C ASP A 592 -8.30 -59.08 -8.74
N ILE A 593 -8.85 -58.56 -7.65
CA ILE A 593 -9.20 -57.15 -7.50
C ILE A 593 -8.15 -56.42 -6.66
N VAL A 594 -7.71 -55.26 -7.16
CA VAL A 594 -6.76 -54.36 -6.50
C VAL A 594 -7.35 -52.96 -6.42
N THR A 595 -6.83 -52.14 -5.49
CA THR A 595 -7.31 -50.78 -5.24
C THR A 595 -6.52 -49.72 -6.01
N THR A 596 -5.45 -50.10 -6.71
CA THR A 596 -4.59 -49.22 -7.49
C THR A 596 -4.86 -49.36 -8.98
N SER A 597 -4.86 -48.24 -9.70
CA SER A 597 -5.05 -48.19 -11.16
C SER A 597 -3.86 -48.76 -11.96
N THR A 598 -2.78 -49.15 -11.28
CA THR A 598 -1.60 -49.78 -11.88
C THR A 598 -1.05 -50.87 -10.97
N THR A 599 -0.41 -51.87 -11.58
CA THR A 599 0.41 -52.89 -10.91
C THR A 599 1.83 -52.78 -11.44
N LYS A 600 2.84 -52.76 -10.57
CA LYS A 600 4.25 -52.71 -10.98
C LYS A 600 4.98 -54.00 -10.63
N TYR A 601 5.87 -54.42 -11.52
CA TYR A 601 6.70 -55.61 -11.34
C TYR A 601 8.18 -55.26 -11.45
N LYS A 602 8.99 -55.83 -10.55
CA LYS A 602 10.43 -55.57 -10.50
C LYS A 602 11.11 -56.02 -11.79
N SER A 603 12.10 -55.25 -12.22
CA SER A 603 13.04 -55.66 -13.27
C SER A 603 14.24 -56.36 -12.66
N ASP A 604 14.78 -57.37 -13.34
CA ASP A 604 16.06 -58.02 -12.99
C ASP A 604 17.26 -57.15 -13.41
N ALA A 605 18.49 -57.58 -13.07
CA ALA A 605 19.71 -56.84 -13.40
C ALA A 605 19.97 -56.68 -14.92
N SER A 606 19.33 -57.52 -15.74
CA SER A 606 19.40 -57.43 -17.21
C SER A 606 18.32 -56.51 -17.79
N GLY A 607 17.37 -56.07 -16.98
CA GLY A 607 16.23 -55.23 -17.37
C GLY A 607 15.02 -56.02 -17.83
N ASN A 608 14.94 -57.33 -17.57
CA ASN A 608 13.74 -58.12 -17.84
C ASN A 608 12.80 -58.07 -16.65
N MET A 609 11.50 -58.04 -16.92
CA MET A 609 10.47 -58.11 -15.89
C MET A 609 10.52 -59.44 -15.12
N THR A 610 10.36 -59.37 -13.80
CA THR A 610 10.21 -60.52 -12.90
C THR A 610 8.76 -60.66 -12.45
N ASN A 611 8.41 -61.80 -11.84
CA ASN A 611 7.07 -62.02 -11.27
C ASN A 611 6.90 -61.43 -9.86
N VAL A 612 7.80 -60.54 -9.43
CA VAL A 612 7.78 -59.93 -8.09
C VAL A 612 7.12 -58.55 -8.19
N GLU A 613 5.98 -58.40 -7.54
CA GLU A 613 5.26 -57.13 -7.45
C GLU A 613 6.00 -56.13 -6.55
N THR A 614 5.90 -54.85 -6.88
CA THR A 614 6.56 -53.76 -6.15
C THR A 614 5.76 -52.48 -6.25
N ASN A 615 5.93 -51.58 -5.27
CA ASN A 615 5.39 -50.22 -5.36
C ASN A 615 6.44 -49.21 -5.88
N GLU A 616 7.70 -49.62 -5.93
CA GLU A 616 8.85 -48.81 -6.36
C GLU A 616 8.89 -48.65 -7.89
N ASP A 617 9.33 -47.48 -8.37
CA ASP A 617 9.49 -47.21 -9.81
C ASP A 617 10.74 -47.85 -10.42
N TYR A 618 11.73 -48.18 -9.58
CA TYR A 618 13.01 -48.73 -10.00
C TYR A 618 13.46 -49.88 -9.10
N THR A 619 14.24 -50.81 -9.66
CA THR A 619 14.99 -51.81 -8.89
C THR A 619 16.48 -51.52 -9.01
N TYR A 620 17.19 -51.54 -7.88
CA TYR A 620 18.59 -51.13 -7.78
C TYR A 620 19.50 -52.34 -7.62
N PHE A 621 20.67 -52.30 -8.26
CA PHE A 621 21.64 -53.38 -8.30
C PHE A 621 23.03 -52.89 -7.93
N ASN A 622 23.76 -53.69 -7.15
CA ASN A 622 25.18 -53.48 -6.93
C ASN A 622 26.02 -53.97 -8.12
N GLY A 623 27.34 -53.75 -8.07
CA GLY A 623 28.27 -54.17 -9.13
C GLY A 623 28.42 -55.67 -9.33
N ALA A 624 27.84 -56.50 -8.46
CA ALA A 624 27.74 -57.94 -8.63
C ALA A 624 26.38 -58.37 -9.23
N GLY A 625 25.47 -57.43 -9.52
CA GLY A 625 24.13 -57.70 -10.05
C GLY A 625 23.11 -58.14 -9.00
N ALA A 626 23.41 -58.01 -7.71
CA ALA A 626 22.46 -58.32 -6.63
C ALA A 626 21.60 -57.10 -6.31
N GLU A 627 20.31 -57.34 -6.05
CA GLU A 627 19.36 -56.30 -5.66
C GLU A 627 19.78 -55.65 -4.32
N VAL A 628 19.70 -54.32 -4.25
CA VAL A 628 20.00 -53.52 -3.05
C VAL A 628 18.91 -52.48 -2.82
N ALA A 629 18.80 -51.96 -1.60
CA ALA A 629 17.90 -50.85 -1.34
C ALA A 629 18.37 -49.58 -2.07
N ALA A 630 17.43 -48.69 -2.44
CA ALA A 630 17.74 -47.45 -3.13
C ALA A 630 18.85 -46.64 -2.40
N GLY A 631 18.71 -46.47 -1.08
CA GLY A 631 19.69 -45.74 -0.26
C GLY A 631 21.11 -46.34 -0.26
N ASP A 632 21.26 -47.64 -0.53
CA ASP A 632 22.57 -48.29 -0.61
C ASP A 632 23.24 -48.09 -1.97
N ALA A 633 22.45 -47.81 -3.02
CA ALA A 633 22.94 -47.66 -4.38
C ALA A 633 23.48 -46.26 -4.69
N TYR A 634 23.02 -45.23 -3.95
CA TYR A 634 23.46 -43.85 -4.13
C TYR A 634 24.70 -43.53 -3.27
N ALA A 635 25.56 -42.64 -3.78
CA ALA A 635 26.65 -42.05 -3.05
C ALA A 635 26.11 -41.07 -2.00
N THR A 636 26.66 -41.10 -0.79
CA THR A 636 26.47 -40.03 0.20
C THR A 636 26.93 -38.71 -0.43
N VAL A 637 26.23 -37.59 -0.19
CA VAL A 637 26.76 -36.27 -0.53
C VAL A 637 28.15 -36.14 0.09
N THR A 638 29.17 -36.09 -0.74
CA THR A 638 30.54 -35.88 -0.29
C THR A 638 30.59 -34.49 0.39
N GLY A 639 30.76 -34.44 1.71
CA GLY A 639 31.01 -33.20 2.45
C GLY A 639 29.84 -32.62 3.26
N ALA A 640 28.66 -33.24 3.29
CA ALA A 640 27.57 -32.78 4.18
C ALA A 640 27.97 -32.91 5.66
N GLN A 641 27.71 -31.85 6.43
CA GLN A 641 27.94 -31.77 7.87
C GLN A 641 26.62 -31.95 8.63
N PRO A 642 26.65 -32.41 9.90
CA PRO A 642 25.47 -32.39 10.76
C PRO A 642 24.90 -30.97 10.89
N TYR A 643 23.59 -30.83 11.05
CA TYR A 643 22.95 -29.52 11.23
C TYR A 643 23.54 -28.77 12.43
N ALA A 644 23.81 -29.49 13.53
CA ALA A 644 24.43 -28.92 14.73
C ALA A 644 25.79 -28.24 14.47
N ALA A 645 26.52 -28.63 13.41
CA ALA A 645 27.80 -28.02 13.04
C ALA A 645 27.64 -26.61 12.47
N TYR A 646 26.43 -26.24 12.02
CA TYR A 646 26.11 -24.89 11.56
C TYR A 646 26.16 -23.85 12.70
N GLY A 647 25.84 -24.27 13.93
CA GLY A 647 26.03 -23.46 15.14
C GLY A 647 24.99 -22.36 15.40
N LYS A 648 23.96 -22.23 14.56
CA LYS A 648 22.83 -21.29 14.74
C LYS A 648 21.53 -21.88 14.13
N GLU A 649 20.38 -21.30 14.45
CA GLU A 649 19.11 -21.73 13.85
C GLU A 649 19.07 -21.45 12.34
N ALA A 650 18.32 -22.25 11.57
CA ALA A 650 18.25 -22.08 10.11
C ALA A 650 17.42 -20.84 9.76
N TYR A 651 16.30 -20.64 10.47
CA TYR A 651 15.49 -19.43 10.36
C TYR A 651 15.93 -18.39 11.42
N PRO A 652 16.17 -17.12 11.06
CA PRO A 652 16.65 -16.11 12.01
C PRO A 652 15.59 -15.73 13.05
N ASP A 653 15.98 -15.70 14.34
CA ASP A 653 15.08 -15.35 15.45
C ASP A 653 14.57 -13.90 15.40
N ASP A 654 15.38 -12.99 14.86
CA ASP A 654 15.06 -11.57 14.68
C ASP A 654 14.16 -11.30 13.46
N MET A 655 13.91 -12.29 12.62
CA MET A 655 13.08 -12.20 11.41
C MET A 655 11.78 -13.01 11.50
N LYS A 656 11.37 -13.40 12.72
CA LYS A 656 10.08 -14.04 12.98
C LYS A 656 8.94 -13.03 12.85
N ARG A 657 7.77 -13.51 12.43
CA ARG A 657 6.55 -12.68 12.25
C ARG A 657 6.20 -11.91 13.52
N GLU A 658 6.33 -12.55 14.67
CA GLU A 658 6.05 -11.98 15.99
C GLU A 658 7.05 -10.90 16.41
N VAL A 659 8.18 -10.78 15.72
CA VAL A 659 9.20 -9.76 15.98
C VAL A 659 9.03 -8.60 15.01
N ILE A 660 8.81 -8.89 13.73
CA ILE A 660 8.83 -7.88 12.68
C ILE A 660 7.46 -7.24 12.42
N TYR A 661 6.36 -7.90 12.78
CA TYR A 661 4.99 -7.45 12.49
C TYR A 661 4.11 -7.35 13.75
N THR A 662 3.88 -8.45 14.48
CA THR A 662 2.92 -8.47 15.61
C THR A 662 3.53 -8.21 16.99
N GLY A 663 4.84 -7.92 17.04
CA GLY A 663 5.59 -7.77 18.28
C GLY A 663 5.29 -6.48 19.04
N SER A 664 5.35 -6.56 20.37
CA SER A 664 5.23 -5.40 21.26
C SER A 664 6.52 -4.56 21.37
N ASP A 665 7.66 -5.10 20.95
CA ASP A 665 8.95 -4.40 20.95
C ASP A 665 9.09 -3.54 19.69
N GLU A 666 8.63 -2.28 19.77
CA GLU A 666 8.65 -1.33 18.65
C GLU A 666 10.05 -1.10 18.06
N SER A 667 11.11 -1.34 18.84
CA SER A 667 12.49 -1.15 18.38
C SER A 667 12.92 -2.16 17.31
N LYS A 668 12.19 -3.29 17.22
CA LYS A 668 12.42 -4.39 16.27
C LYS A 668 11.31 -4.54 15.23
N ARG A 669 10.19 -3.83 15.38
CA ARG A 669 9.10 -3.81 14.41
C ARG A 669 9.59 -3.20 13.09
N ILE A 670 9.42 -3.93 12.00
CA ILE A 670 9.80 -3.52 10.63
C ILE A 670 8.55 -3.17 9.82
N ILE A 671 7.50 -3.96 10.02
CA ILE A 671 6.26 -3.94 9.26
C ILE A 671 5.23 -3.13 10.04
N LYS A 672 4.57 -2.20 9.36
CA LYS A 672 3.46 -1.42 9.94
C LYS A 672 2.27 -2.34 10.22
N THR A 673 1.71 -2.24 11.41
CA THR A 673 0.52 -2.98 11.85
C THR A 673 -0.78 -2.35 11.33
N LEU A 674 -1.89 -3.10 11.42
CA LEU A 674 -3.21 -2.58 11.11
C LEU A 674 -3.59 -1.41 12.03
N ASP A 675 -3.35 -1.54 13.33
CA ASP A 675 -3.66 -0.48 14.31
C ASP A 675 -2.90 0.82 13.99
N GLU A 676 -1.62 0.74 13.60
CA GLU A 676 -0.87 1.92 13.17
C GLU A 676 -1.41 2.51 11.86
N ALA A 677 -1.86 1.67 10.91
CA ALA A 677 -2.47 2.11 9.66
C ALA A 677 -3.87 2.74 9.87
N GLN A 678 -4.62 2.26 10.84
CA GLN A 678 -5.90 2.83 11.27
C GLN A 678 -5.71 4.17 11.96
N PHE A 679 -4.71 4.26 12.84
CA PHE A 679 -4.38 5.50 13.52
C PHE A 679 -3.97 6.62 12.55
N ASP A 680 -3.20 6.27 11.51
CA ASP A 680 -2.82 7.19 10.43
C ASP A 680 -4.00 7.88 9.73
N ILE A 681 -5.15 7.20 9.66
CA ILE A 681 -6.38 7.72 9.08
C ILE A 681 -7.39 8.19 10.15
N GLY A 682 -6.94 8.38 11.39
CA GLY A 682 -7.75 8.85 12.51
C GLY A 682 -8.91 7.91 12.89
N TYR A 683 -8.79 6.60 12.60
CA TYR A 683 -9.73 5.56 13.03
C TYR A 683 -9.31 4.97 14.38
N ASP A 684 -10.25 4.90 15.32
CA ASP A 684 -10.05 4.24 16.61
C ASP A 684 -10.67 2.82 16.57
N PRO A 685 -9.86 1.75 16.57
CA PRO A 685 -10.39 0.38 16.52
C PRO A 685 -11.12 -0.06 17.79
N VAL A 686 -10.87 0.59 18.93
CA VAL A 686 -11.53 0.28 20.21
C VAL A 686 -12.90 0.93 20.26
N ALA A 687 -12.99 2.21 19.87
CA ALA A 687 -14.26 2.92 19.78
C ALA A 687 -15.09 2.52 18.56
N GLY A 688 -14.46 1.98 17.51
CA GLY A 688 -15.10 1.60 16.26
C GLY A 688 -15.49 2.78 15.37
N GLU A 689 -14.90 3.96 15.61
CA GLU A 689 -15.33 5.24 15.02
C GLU A 689 -14.16 6.12 14.59
N PHE A 690 -14.46 7.05 13.70
CA PHE A 690 -13.56 8.12 13.27
C PHE A 690 -13.71 9.35 14.19
N GLY A 691 -12.58 10.00 14.51
CA GLY A 691 -12.54 11.17 15.41
C GLY A 691 -13.28 12.40 14.89
N THR A 692 -13.30 13.47 15.69
CA THR A 692 -14.03 14.73 15.39
C THR A 692 -13.52 15.49 14.17
N GLU A 693 -12.37 15.11 13.61
CA GLU A 693 -11.83 15.70 12.40
C GLU A 693 -12.53 15.26 11.11
N TYR A 694 -13.42 14.26 11.17
CA TYR A 694 -14.24 13.77 10.07
C TYR A 694 -15.68 14.22 10.26
N SER A 695 -15.96 15.46 9.86
CA SER A 695 -17.29 16.05 10.04
C SER A 695 -18.36 15.32 9.23
N THR A 696 -19.38 14.78 9.91
CA THR A 696 -20.52 14.11 9.24
C THR A 696 -21.77 14.98 9.19
N ALA A 697 -21.69 16.19 9.73
CA ALA A 697 -22.75 17.20 9.75
C ALA A 697 -22.11 18.60 9.79
N LEU A 698 -22.93 19.65 9.62
CA LEU A 698 -22.47 21.02 9.82
C LEU A 698 -22.04 21.22 11.29
N PRO A 699 -20.92 21.91 11.55
CA PRO A 699 -20.52 22.23 12.92
C PRO A 699 -21.55 23.11 13.63
N SER A 700 -21.68 22.94 14.96
CA SER A 700 -22.71 23.57 15.79
C SER A 700 -22.73 25.11 15.81
N ASN A 701 -21.64 25.75 15.38
CA ASN A 701 -21.56 27.21 15.23
C ASN A 701 -22.25 27.72 13.95
N ASN A 702 -22.56 26.85 13.00
CA ASN A 702 -23.49 27.14 11.91
C ASN A 702 -24.89 26.76 12.40
N ASP A 703 -25.85 27.70 12.37
CA ASP A 703 -27.22 27.61 12.94
C ASP A 703 -28.14 26.52 12.32
N GLY A 704 -27.58 25.41 11.81
CA GLY A 704 -28.29 24.30 11.18
C GLY A 704 -28.94 24.63 9.83
N SER A 705 -29.18 25.91 9.52
CA SER A 705 -29.80 26.36 8.27
C SER A 705 -28.75 26.97 7.34
N ALA A 706 -28.12 26.13 6.51
CA ALA A 706 -27.33 26.62 5.40
C ALA A 706 -28.22 27.44 4.44
N ARG A 707 -27.73 28.58 3.95
CA ARG A 707 -28.46 29.43 3.01
C ARG A 707 -28.60 28.72 1.66
N THR A 708 -29.83 28.47 1.22
CA THR A 708 -30.08 27.80 -0.07
C THR A 708 -29.85 28.74 -1.25
N VAL A 709 -29.10 28.27 -2.25
CA VAL A 709 -28.94 28.95 -3.53
C VAL A 709 -30.02 28.46 -4.51
N THR A 710 -31.08 29.24 -4.71
CA THR A 710 -32.38 28.74 -5.26
C THR A 710 -32.62 28.92 -6.77
N SER A 711 -31.76 29.57 -7.56
CA SER A 711 -32.02 29.73 -9.01
C SER A 711 -30.77 29.80 -9.88
N TRP A 712 -30.72 28.93 -10.90
CA TRP A 712 -29.61 28.79 -11.85
C TRP A 712 -30.12 28.95 -13.30
N THR A 713 -30.38 30.18 -13.75
CA THR A 713 -30.77 30.44 -15.14
C THR A 713 -29.90 31.51 -15.80
N THR A 714 -29.12 31.06 -16.78
CA THR A 714 -28.63 31.73 -18.01
C THR A 714 -28.50 33.26 -18.04
N ASP A 715 -27.57 33.85 -17.28
CA ASP A 715 -27.00 35.13 -17.70
C ASP A 715 -25.48 35.13 -17.58
N ARG A 716 -24.81 35.19 -18.74
CA ARG A 716 -23.35 35.14 -18.91
C ARG A 716 -22.84 36.56 -19.15
N THR A 717 -21.88 37.03 -18.36
CA THR A 717 -20.88 38.00 -18.86
C THR A 717 -19.52 37.80 -18.22
N ALA A 718 -18.49 38.03 -19.03
CA ALA A 718 -17.14 37.52 -18.84
C ALA A 718 -16.14 38.45 -18.14
N SER A 719 -15.36 37.90 -17.19
CA SER A 719 -13.94 38.23 -16.83
C SER A 719 -13.68 37.88 -15.36
N SER A 720 -12.59 37.27 -14.86
CA SER A 720 -11.27 36.90 -15.39
C SER A 720 -10.89 35.42 -15.19
N VAL A 721 -11.79 34.60 -14.62
CA VAL A 721 -12.33 33.46 -15.38
C VAL A 721 -13.38 34.11 -16.30
N PRO A 722 -13.16 34.22 -17.63
CA PRO A 722 -14.07 34.99 -18.49
C PRO A 722 -15.50 34.41 -18.58
N GLY A 723 -16.38 34.62 -17.59
CA GLY A 723 -17.82 34.30 -17.75
C GLY A 723 -18.56 33.78 -16.53
N CYS A 724 -18.07 33.92 -15.29
CA CYS A 724 -18.78 33.34 -14.15
C CYS A 724 -20.19 33.96 -14.04
N ALA A 725 -21.21 33.12 -14.20
CA ALA A 725 -22.60 33.56 -14.19
C ALA A 725 -23.04 33.98 -12.78
N TRP A 726 -22.40 33.43 -11.74
CA TRP A 726 -22.70 33.67 -10.33
C TRP A 726 -21.43 33.72 -9.50
N GLU A 727 -21.32 34.75 -8.65
CA GLU A 727 -20.25 34.91 -7.65
C GLU A 727 -20.89 34.87 -6.26
N LEU A 728 -20.33 34.05 -5.37
CA LEU A 728 -20.79 33.89 -3.99
C LEU A 728 -19.67 34.27 -3.01
N ALA A 729 -19.85 35.39 -2.32
CA ALA A 729 -19.00 35.75 -1.18
C ALA A 729 -19.41 34.90 0.04
N MET A 730 -18.46 34.12 0.56
CA MET A 730 -18.67 33.22 1.70
C MET A 730 -17.93 33.77 2.91
N THR A 731 -18.67 34.22 3.92
CA THR A 731 -18.09 34.74 5.18
C THR A 731 -17.82 33.58 6.15
N GLU A 732 -16.83 33.72 7.05
CA GLU A 732 -16.40 32.68 8.01
C GLU A 732 -17.51 32.08 8.89
N ASP A 733 -18.60 32.82 9.13
CA ASP A 733 -19.71 32.38 10.00
C ASP A 733 -20.93 31.79 9.25
N ASN A 734 -20.87 31.63 7.92
CA ASN A 734 -22.01 31.16 7.12
C ASN A 734 -21.75 29.81 6.44
N ALA A 735 -22.78 28.95 6.47
CA ALA A 735 -22.89 27.77 5.61
C ALA A 735 -23.85 28.05 4.44
N TYR A 736 -23.51 27.52 3.26
CA TYR A 736 -24.33 27.61 2.05
C TYR A 736 -24.75 26.23 1.58
N LYS A 737 -25.90 26.13 0.91
CA LYS A 737 -26.44 24.86 0.41
C LYS A 737 -26.78 24.93 -1.07
N ILE A 738 -26.35 23.91 -1.79
CA ILE A 738 -26.78 23.62 -3.17
C ILE A 738 -27.47 22.25 -3.13
N ASP A 739 -28.80 22.27 -3.24
CA ASP A 739 -29.67 21.08 -3.19
C ASP A 739 -30.54 20.92 -4.43
N THR A 740 -30.22 21.66 -5.50
CA THR A 740 -30.86 21.59 -6.81
C THR A 740 -29.84 21.30 -7.91
N ASN A 741 -30.30 20.76 -9.04
CA ASN A 741 -29.44 20.50 -10.20
C ASN A 741 -28.78 21.77 -10.75
N MET A 742 -27.49 21.69 -11.04
CA MET A 742 -26.71 22.69 -11.76
C MET A 742 -26.39 22.17 -13.17
N THR A 743 -27.29 22.36 -14.13
CA THR A 743 -27.16 21.71 -15.45
C THR A 743 -26.20 22.38 -16.43
N ASP A 744 -26.01 23.71 -16.33
CA ASP A 744 -25.02 24.49 -17.09
C ASP A 744 -24.63 25.74 -16.27
N GLY A 745 -23.34 26.08 -16.25
CA GLY A 745 -22.85 27.34 -15.67
C GLY A 745 -21.65 27.19 -14.75
N THR A 746 -21.15 28.36 -14.30
CA THR A 746 -20.00 28.47 -13.40
C THR A 746 -20.38 29.26 -12.16
N VAL A 747 -20.02 28.71 -11.01
CA VAL A 747 -20.12 29.34 -9.69
C VAL A 747 -18.72 29.62 -9.19
N LEU A 748 -18.45 30.88 -8.89
CA LEU A 748 -17.21 31.28 -8.22
C LEU A 748 -17.50 31.47 -6.74
N LEU A 749 -16.86 30.67 -5.90
CA LEU A 749 -16.90 30.78 -4.45
C LEU A 749 -15.70 31.59 -3.97
N LYS A 750 -15.96 32.67 -3.23
CA LYS A 750 -14.92 33.52 -2.61
C LYS A 750 -15.01 33.43 -1.10
N PRO A 751 -14.33 32.48 -0.46
CA PRO A 751 -14.21 32.43 0.99
C PRO A 751 -13.46 33.66 1.52
N GLU A 752 -13.98 34.29 2.58
CA GLU A 752 -13.26 35.28 3.40
C GLU A 752 -12.53 34.62 4.58
N GLY A 753 -12.53 33.28 4.64
CA GLY A 753 -11.82 32.43 5.60
C GLY A 753 -12.36 30.99 5.57
N ASN A 754 -12.48 30.29 6.70
CA ASN A 754 -12.98 28.90 6.72
C ASN A 754 -14.51 28.84 6.61
N CYS A 755 -15.04 28.45 5.44
CA CYS A 755 -16.49 28.41 5.21
C CYS A 755 -16.99 26.99 4.88
N TRP A 756 -18.32 26.82 4.91
CA TRP A 756 -18.99 25.54 4.67
C TRP A 756 -19.94 25.59 3.49
N LEU A 757 -19.91 24.54 2.67
CA LEU A 757 -20.82 24.29 1.56
C LEU A 757 -21.44 22.89 1.72
N VAL A 758 -22.76 22.81 1.75
CA VAL A 758 -23.48 21.54 1.69
C VAL A 758 -23.89 21.29 0.24
N LEU A 759 -23.44 20.16 -0.31
CA LEU A 759 -23.82 19.71 -1.65
C LEU A 759 -24.71 18.48 -1.53
N GLY A 760 -25.89 18.57 -2.12
CA GLY A 760 -26.88 17.50 -2.12
C GLY A 760 -28.10 17.81 -1.26
N ASN A 761 -29.13 17.00 -1.48
CA ASN A 761 -30.46 17.17 -0.90
C ASN A 761 -30.76 16.10 0.18
N GLY A 762 -29.78 15.27 0.56
CA GLY A 762 -29.95 14.15 1.49
C GLY A 762 -30.62 12.92 0.87
N ASP A 763 -31.00 12.95 -0.40
CA ASP A 763 -31.57 11.78 -1.10
C ASP A 763 -30.47 10.98 -1.80
N MET A 764 -30.36 9.70 -1.44
CA MET A 764 -29.43 8.73 -2.04
C MET A 764 -29.93 8.16 -3.38
N THR A 765 -31.21 8.30 -3.70
CA THR A 765 -31.84 7.72 -4.90
C THR A 765 -31.74 8.66 -6.09
N THR A 766 -32.29 9.87 -5.97
CA THR A 766 -32.31 10.83 -7.08
C THR A 766 -31.10 11.77 -7.05
N GLY A 767 -30.74 12.25 -5.86
CA GLY A 767 -29.61 13.16 -5.66
C GLY A 767 -29.72 14.47 -6.43
N ILE A 768 -28.58 15.14 -6.61
CA ILE A 768 -28.43 16.32 -7.46
C ILE A 768 -27.39 16.09 -8.56
N ARG A 769 -27.44 16.90 -9.62
CA ARG A 769 -26.48 16.87 -10.73
C ARG A 769 -25.66 18.15 -10.84
N ILE A 770 -24.36 17.99 -11.13
CA ILE A 770 -23.44 19.08 -11.50
C ILE A 770 -22.97 18.82 -12.93
N GLY A 771 -23.47 19.63 -13.86
CA GLY A 771 -23.34 19.47 -15.29
C GLY A 771 -24.27 18.42 -15.89
N THR A 772 -24.17 18.25 -17.21
CA THR A 772 -24.91 17.27 -18.02
C THR A 772 -24.00 16.70 -19.12
N THR A 773 -24.52 15.79 -19.95
CA THR A 773 -23.76 15.24 -21.08
C THR A 773 -23.33 16.32 -22.08
N ASP A 774 -24.12 17.38 -22.23
CA ASP A 774 -23.93 18.40 -23.26
C ASP A 774 -23.52 19.77 -22.71
N ALA A 775 -23.48 19.93 -21.38
CA ALA A 775 -23.18 21.20 -20.73
C ALA A 775 -22.38 21.01 -19.44
N ASN A 776 -21.51 21.98 -19.15
CA ASN A 776 -20.57 21.92 -18.04
C ASN A 776 -21.19 22.54 -16.77
N GLY A 777 -21.02 21.87 -15.63
CA GLY A 777 -21.27 22.46 -14.30
C GLY A 777 -19.93 22.72 -13.60
N ASN A 778 -19.62 23.97 -13.27
CA ASN A 778 -18.34 24.33 -12.67
C ASN A 778 -18.55 24.99 -11.30
N ILE A 779 -17.93 24.44 -10.27
CA ILE A 779 -17.74 25.07 -8.97
C ILE A 779 -16.26 25.40 -8.87
N ILE A 780 -15.94 26.70 -8.84
CA ILE A 780 -14.57 27.21 -8.77
C ILE A 780 -14.39 27.90 -7.43
N VAL A 781 -13.38 27.53 -6.68
CA VAL A 781 -13.04 28.14 -5.39
C VAL A 781 -11.86 29.09 -5.56
N ASP A 782 -12.01 30.33 -5.15
CA ASP A 782 -10.90 31.28 -5.01
C ASP A 782 -10.26 31.09 -3.63
N ASP A 783 -9.26 30.21 -3.57
CA ASP A 783 -8.54 29.84 -2.37
C ASP A 783 -7.46 30.86 -1.96
N SER A 784 -7.41 32.03 -2.60
CA SER A 784 -6.44 33.09 -2.25
C SER A 784 -6.77 33.82 -0.94
N HIS A 785 -7.99 33.63 -0.40
CA HIS A 785 -8.50 34.33 0.78
C HIS A 785 -9.00 33.40 1.91
N GLY A 786 -9.09 32.08 1.70
CA GLY A 786 -9.62 31.13 2.68
C GLY A 786 -9.82 29.73 2.11
N THR A 787 -10.32 28.79 2.92
CA THR A 787 -10.60 27.40 2.50
C THR A 787 -12.09 27.09 2.52
N VAL A 788 -12.52 26.19 1.64
CA VAL A 788 -13.92 25.75 1.57
C VAL A 788 -14.04 24.30 2.04
N ASN A 789 -14.87 24.07 3.06
CA ASN A 789 -15.25 22.75 3.51
C ASN A 789 -16.56 22.35 2.81
N ILE A 790 -16.53 21.25 2.06
CA ILE A 790 -17.68 20.73 1.32
C ILE A 790 -18.21 19.48 2.02
N LEU A 791 -19.44 19.54 2.52
CA LEU A 791 -20.16 18.37 3.04
C LEU A 791 -21.06 17.80 1.93
N ILE A 792 -20.76 16.59 1.45
CA ILE A 792 -21.64 15.84 0.54
C ILE A 792 -22.76 15.21 1.38
N ASN A 793 -24.02 15.50 1.07
CA ASN A 793 -25.18 14.98 1.79
C ASN A 793 -26.18 14.32 0.82
N GLY A 794 -26.25 12.98 0.83
CA GLY A 794 -26.96 12.19 -0.17
C GLY A 794 -26.12 11.97 -1.44
N ARG A 795 -26.79 11.84 -2.59
CA ARG A 795 -26.13 11.55 -3.88
C ARG A 795 -25.83 12.84 -4.67
N VAL A 796 -24.58 13.02 -5.10
CA VAL A 796 -24.13 14.09 -6.01
C VAL A 796 -23.54 13.47 -7.27
N GLU A 797 -24.10 13.77 -8.43
CA GLU A 797 -23.67 13.23 -9.73
C GLU A 797 -23.04 14.31 -10.60
N MET A 798 -21.76 14.17 -10.92
CA MET A 798 -21.00 15.06 -11.78
C MET A 798 -20.99 14.52 -13.21
N LYS A 799 -21.56 15.26 -14.16
CA LYS A 799 -21.54 14.95 -15.61
C LYS A 799 -20.88 16.10 -16.33
N ASN A 800 -19.66 15.90 -16.81
CA ASN A 800 -18.81 17.01 -17.27
C ASN A 800 -18.66 18.12 -16.21
N GLY A 801 -18.69 17.71 -14.94
CA GLY A 801 -18.67 18.60 -13.78
C GLY A 801 -17.25 18.86 -13.31
N GLN A 802 -16.99 20.00 -12.68
CA GLN A 802 -15.73 20.19 -11.95
C GLN A 802 -15.94 20.94 -10.64
N ILE A 803 -15.20 20.50 -9.62
CA ILE A 803 -15.01 21.22 -8.36
C ILE A 803 -13.51 21.48 -8.27
N ILE A 804 -13.10 22.73 -8.45
CA ILE A 804 -11.69 23.06 -8.70
C ILE A 804 -11.28 24.38 -8.03
N THR A 805 -10.03 24.52 -7.60
CA THR A 805 -9.51 25.83 -7.18
C THR A 805 -9.17 26.72 -8.37
N THR A 806 -9.14 28.03 -8.16
CA THR A 806 -8.82 29.00 -9.21
C THR A 806 -7.40 28.81 -9.73
N GLU A 807 -6.49 28.39 -8.85
CA GLU A 807 -5.10 28.06 -9.19
C GLU A 807 -5.05 26.93 -10.23
N PHE A 808 -5.61 25.76 -9.92
CA PHE A 808 -5.62 24.61 -10.84
C PHE A 808 -6.44 24.89 -12.10
N TYR A 809 -7.56 25.60 -11.98
CA TYR A 809 -8.38 25.96 -13.13
C TYR A 809 -7.58 26.80 -14.14
N ASN A 810 -6.89 27.85 -13.68
CA ASN A 810 -6.07 28.66 -14.56
C ASN A 810 -4.90 27.84 -15.13
N ARG A 811 -4.28 27.00 -14.31
CA ARG A 811 -3.17 26.15 -14.74
C ARG A 811 -3.54 25.20 -15.88
N PHE A 812 -4.74 24.64 -15.88
CA PHE A 812 -5.18 23.69 -16.92
C PHE A 812 -5.85 24.36 -18.13
N ASN A 813 -6.36 25.58 -18.01
CA ASN A 813 -7.08 26.25 -19.10
C ASN A 813 -6.32 27.44 -19.74
N ASP A 814 -5.26 27.97 -19.10
CA ASP A 814 -4.43 29.05 -19.64
C ASP A 814 -3.08 28.52 -20.13
N ALA A 815 -2.95 28.41 -21.46
CA ALA A 815 -1.72 27.94 -22.11
C ALA A 815 -0.52 28.89 -21.92
N THR A 816 -0.73 30.10 -21.41
CA THR A 816 0.37 31.04 -21.09
C THR A 816 0.89 30.88 -19.67
N ASN A 817 0.22 30.08 -18.83
CA ASN A 817 0.66 29.79 -17.48
C ASN A 817 1.99 29.00 -17.50
N PRO A 818 3.03 29.41 -16.74
CA PRO A 818 4.32 28.71 -16.71
C PRO A 818 4.24 27.26 -16.22
N ASN A 819 3.20 26.93 -15.44
CA ASN A 819 2.93 25.61 -14.90
C ASN A 819 1.83 24.88 -15.69
N HIS A 820 1.52 25.30 -16.93
CA HIS A 820 0.43 24.71 -17.71
C HIS A 820 0.52 23.17 -17.77
N ASN A 821 -0.58 22.51 -17.39
CA ASN A 821 -0.72 21.05 -17.29
C ASN A 821 0.25 20.34 -16.33
N ARG A 822 0.76 21.03 -15.30
CA ARG A 822 1.64 20.43 -14.27
C ARG A 822 0.96 20.39 -12.92
N ILE A 823 1.18 19.34 -12.16
CA ILE A 823 0.82 19.23 -10.74
C ILE A 823 2.11 18.90 -9.98
N TYR A 824 2.32 19.56 -8.85
CA TYR A 824 3.42 19.31 -7.94
C TYR A 824 2.89 18.70 -6.66
N GLU A 825 3.64 17.75 -6.08
CA GLU A 825 3.31 17.12 -4.81
C GLU A 825 3.08 18.15 -3.69
N ASP A 826 3.73 19.30 -3.68
CA ASP A 826 3.57 20.34 -2.66
C ASP A 826 2.48 21.38 -3.00
N ASP A 827 1.77 21.23 -4.12
CA ASP A 827 0.68 22.12 -4.51
C ASP A 827 -0.40 22.18 -3.44
N LYS A 828 -1.00 23.36 -3.28
CA LYS A 828 -2.07 23.64 -2.31
C LYS A 828 -3.46 23.26 -2.83
N VAL A 829 -4.23 22.53 -2.04
CA VAL A 829 -5.64 22.23 -2.27
C VAL A 829 -6.46 22.96 -1.22
N GLY A 830 -7.09 24.07 -1.62
CA GLY A 830 -7.92 24.91 -0.77
C GLY A 830 -9.35 24.39 -0.50
N ILE A 831 -9.62 23.12 -0.79
CA ILE A 831 -10.94 22.49 -0.64
C ILE A 831 -10.79 21.22 0.19
N THR A 832 -11.63 21.05 1.22
CA THR A 832 -11.73 19.80 1.98
C THR A 832 -13.13 19.21 1.81
N VAL A 833 -13.23 17.94 1.46
CA VAL A 833 -14.51 17.24 1.24
C VAL A 833 -14.79 16.28 2.39
N TYR A 834 -16.01 16.32 2.91
CA TYR A 834 -16.54 15.46 3.96
C TYR A 834 -17.78 14.70 3.47
N GLY A 835 -18.05 13.56 4.11
CA GLY A 835 -19.24 12.74 3.86
C GLY A 835 -20.19 12.76 5.06
N ALA A 836 -21.47 13.04 4.81
CA ALA A 836 -22.53 12.77 5.75
C ALA A 836 -22.62 11.28 6.09
N ALA A 837 -23.09 11.01 7.30
CA ALA A 837 -23.32 9.66 7.80
C ALA A 837 -24.69 9.59 8.47
N ASP A 838 -25.31 8.42 8.41
CA ASP A 838 -26.49 8.10 9.20
C ASP A 838 -26.08 7.40 10.49
N ASP A 839 -26.78 7.68 11.58
CA ASP A 839 -26.61 6.97 12.84
C ASP A 839 -27.52 5.72 12.84
N VAL A 840 -26.94 4.54 12.68
CA VAL A 840 -27.66 3.26 12.70
C VAL A 840 -27.19 2.46 13.92
N ALA A 841 -28.13 2.20 14.84
CA ALA A 841 -27.86 1.45 16.07
C ALA A 841 -26.70 1.98 16.94
N GLY A 842 -26.42 3.29 16.88
CA GLY A 842 -25.34 3.91 17.63
C GLY A 842 -23.97 3.83 16.94
N SER A 843 -23.91 3.47 15.66
CA SER A 843 -22.72 3.57 14.82
C SER A 843 -23.01 4.37 13.56
N LYS A 844 -22.02 5.15 13.13
CA LYS A 844 -22.08 5.90 11.87
C LYS A 844 -21.89 4.99 10.66
N VAL A 845 -22.80 5.11 9.69
CA VAL A 845 -22.74 4.40 8.39
C VAL A 845 -22.82 5.38 7.23
N SER A 846 -22.37 4.94 6.05
CA SER A 846 -22.26 5.78 4.85
C SER A 846 -23.61 6.34 4.37
N HIS A 847 -23.71 7.67 4.24
CA HIS A 847 -24.89 8.39 3.71
C HIS A 847 -24.52 9.44 2.64
N SER A 848 -23.35 9.26 2.02
CA SER A 848 -22.86 10.16 0.97
C SER A 848 -22.35 9.40 -0.22
N LYS A 849 -22.67 9.92 -1.40
CA LYS A 849 -22.25 9.29 -2.66
C LYS A 849 -21.89 10.33 -3.69
N LEU A 850 -20.64 10.29 -4.16
CA LEU A 850 -20.14 11.11 -5.26
C LEU A 850 -20.01 10.28 -6.53
N VAL A 851 -20.71 10.65 -7.59
CA VAL A 851 -20.77 9.88 -8.83
C VAL A 851 -20.13 10.65 -9.97
N TYR A 852 -19.12 10.07 -10.62
CA TYR A 852 -18.46 10.60 -11.81
C TYR A 852 -19.09 10.05 -13.08
N ALA A 853 -19.32 10.93 -14.05
CA ALA A 853 -19.74 10.54 -15.39
C ALA A 853 -19.13 11.49 -16.44
N ASN A 854 -18.78 10.92 -17.60
CA ASN A 854 -18.09 11.60 -18.70
C ASN A 854 -16.74 12.21 -18.28
N GLN A 855 -16.56 13.54 -18.37
CA GLN A 855 -15.29 14.22 -18.10
C GLN A 855 -15.38 15.08 -16.83
N SER A 856 -15.12 14.49 -15.67
CA SER A 856 -15.27 15.20 -14.38
C SER A 856 -13.99 15.19 -13.55
N VAL A 857 -13.78 16.22 -12.74
CA VAL A 857 -12.61 16.36 -11.86
C VAL A 857 -12.99 17.04 -10.54
N VAL A 858 -12.38 16.59 -9.45
CA VAL A 858 -12.44 17.24 -8.14
C VAL A 858 -11.02 17.53 -7.66
N THR A 859 -10.76 18.76 -7.21
CA THR A 859 -9.53 19.10 -6.49
C THR A 859 -9.89 19.33 -5.03
N ALA A 860 -9.63 18.34 -4.17
CA ALA A 860 -9.96 18.42 -2.76
C ALA A 860 -9.11 17.47 -1.94
N THR A 861 -8.97 17.75 -0.64
CA THR A 861 -8.57 16.73 0.32
C THR A 861 -9.82 16.02 0.84
N GLY A 862 -9.94 14.72 0.61
CA GLY A 862 -11.06 13.91 1.06
C GLY A 862 -10.87 13.46 2.50
N LYS A 863 -11.72 13.95 3.39
CA LYS A 863 -11.89 13.51 4.79
C LYS A 863 -13.28 12.93 4.96
N ALA A 864 -13.62 11.93 4.16
CA ALA A 864 -14.99 11.48 3.98
C ALA A 864 -15.12 9.97 4.16
N PRO A 865 -14.78 9.40 5.34
CA PRO A 865 -14.80 7.95 5.58
C PRO A 865 -16.19 7.30 5.47
N TYR A 866 -17.25 8.10 5.30
CA TYR A 866 -18.64 7.68 5.13
C TYR A 866 -19.20 8.04 3.73
N MET A 867 -18.32 8.38 2.78
CA MET A 867 -18.69 8.69 1.40
C MET A 867 -18.20 7.59 0.46
N SER A 868 -19.08 7.11 -0.42
CA SER A 868 -18.67 6.25 -1.54
C SER A 868 -18.42 7.07 -2.81
N ILE A 869 -17.47 6.64 -3.63
CA ILE A 869 -17.23 7.18 -4.98
C ILE A 869 -17.68 6.16 -6.02
N ASP A 870 -18.48 6.60 -6.99
CA ASP A 870 -18.91 5.78 -8.14
C ASP A 870 -18.52 6.44 -9.45
N GLY A 871 -18.48 5.65 -10.53
CA GLY A 871 -18.28 6.20 -11.86
C GLY A 871 -18.81 5.32 -13.00
N TYR A 872 -19.05 5.93 -14.16
CA TYR A 872 -19.40 5.23 -15.40
C TYR A 872 -18.55 5.75 -16.57
N LEU A 873 -17.70 4.90 -17.16
CA LEU A 873 -16.92 5.15 -18.39
C LEU A 873 -16.35 6.59 -18.50
N SER A 874 -15.76 7.11 -17.41
CA SER A 874 -15.27 8.48 -17.34
C SER A 874 -13.75 8.54 -17.48
N SER A 875 -13.26 9.52 -18.23
CA SER A 875 -11.88 9.97 -18.09
C SER A 875 -11.87 11.21 -17.20
N GLY A 876 -10.75 11.48 -16.52
CA GLY A 876 -10.56 12.80 -15.91
C GLY A 876 -10.80 13.91 -16.95
N ARG A 877 -11.26 15.06 -16.46
CA ARG A 877 -11.63 16.19 -17.34
C ARG A 877 -10.46 16.71 -18.17
N TYR A 878 -9.29 16.78 -17.55
CA TYR A 878 -8.05 17.24 -18.15
C TYR A 878 -7.18 16.02 -18.42
N GLY A 879 -6.57 15.95 -19.61
CA GLY A 879 -5.67 14.87 -20.00
C GLY A 879 -4.29 15.38 -20.35
N GLY A 880 -3.28 14.51 -20.25
CA GLY A 880 -1.88 14.87 -20.48
C GLY A 880 -1.29 15.72 -19.34
N ILE A 881 -1.82 15.57 -18.13
CA ILE A 881 -1.30 16.25 -16.95
C ILE A 881 -0.01 15.58 -16.48
N GLU A 882 1.02 16.38 -16.24
CA GLU A 882 2.31 15.95 -15.70
C GLU A 882 2.28 16.05 -14.17
N TYR A 883 2.65 14.98 -13.45
CA TYR A 883 2.82 15.02 -11.99
C TYR A 883 4.30 15.02 -11.61
N TYR A 884 4.68 15.99 -10.80
CA TYR A 884 6.01 16.21 -10.27
C TYR A 884 6.02 15.98 -8.76
N ASP A 885 7.07 15.35 -8.26
CA ASP A 885 7.29 15.24 -6.82
C ASP A 885 7.73 16.59 -6.20
N LYS A 886 7.89 16.61 -4.88
CA LYS A 886 8.43 17.76 -4.12
C LYS A 886 9.84 18.20 -4.52
N SER A 887 10.60 17.34 -5.21
CA SER A 887 11.94 17.65 -5.71
C SER A 887 11.92 18.32 -7.10
N GLY A 888 10.73 18.42 -7.71
CA GLY A 888 10.54 18.92 -9.07
C GLY A 888 10.88 17.88 -10.15
N THR A 889 10.96 16.60 -9.79
CA THR A 889 11.17 15.50 -10.73
C THR A 889 9.85 15.00 -11.28
N LEU A 890 9.76 14.83 -12.59
CA LEU A 890 8.59 14.26 -13.26
C LEU A 890 8.42 12.78 -12.87
N ILE A 891 7.26 12.43 -12.31
CA ILE A 891 6.90 11.08 -11.87
C ILE A 891 5.97 10.41 -12.88
N GLN A 892 4.89 11.10 -13.24
CA GLN A 892 3.91 10.63 -14.21
C GLN A 892 3.80 11.62 -15.36
N PRO A 893 4.20 11.24 -16.60
CA PRO A 893 4.25 12.14 -17.74
C PRO A 893 2.89 12.42 -18.38
N SER A 894 1.86 11.64 -18.05
CA SER A 894 0.52 11.80 -18.63
C SER A 894 -0.54 11.19 -17.73
N LEU A 895 -1.29 12.05 -17.05
CA LEU A 895 -2.42 11.73 -16.20
C LEU A 895 -3.71 12.33 -16.76
N SER A 896 -4.82 11.69 -16.40
CA SER A 896 -6.17 12.25 -16.54
C SER A 896 -6.91 12.14 -15.21
N PRO A 897 -6.58 12.99 -14.21
CA PRO A 897 -7.06 12.80 -12.85
C PRO A 897 -8.57 13.05 -12.73
N HIS A 898 -9.24 12.13 -12.04
CA HIS A 898 -10.60 12.32 -11.53
C HIS A 898 -10.56 13.07 -10.19
N TRP A 899 -9.48 12.88 -9.43
CA TRP A 899 -9.25 13.49 -8.13
C TRP A 899 -7.83 14.07 -8.05
N ILE A 900 -7.69 15.30 -7.55
CA ILE A 900 -6.41 15.94 -7.23
C ILE A 900 -6.42 16.28 -5.74
N GLY A 901 -5.46 15.75 -4.98
CA GLY A 901 -5.43 15.74 -3.51
C GLY A 901 -5.50 14.32 -2.92
N GLY A 902 -5.11 14.16 -1.65
CA GLY A 902 -5.35 12.91 -0.92
C GLY A 902 -6.84 12.69 -0.64
N CYS A 903 -7.27 11.43 -0.52
CA CYS A 903 -8.69 11.11 -0.36
C CYS A 903 -8.90 9.87 0.52
N LEU A 904 -9.52 10.08 1.69
CA LEU A 904 -10.12 9.03 2.51
C LEU A 904 -11.62 8.95 2.23
N VAL A 905 -12.06 7.77 1.79
CA VAL A 905 -13.45 7.45 1.46
C VAL A 905 -13.88 6.13 2.09
N ASP A 906 -15.17 5.84 2.12
CA ASP A 906 -15.67 4.54 2.52
C ASP A 906 -15.32 3.47 1.47
N SER A 907 -15.67 3.72 0.21
CA SER A 907 -15.54 2.76 -0.87
C SER A 907 -15.45 3.42 -2.25
N ILE A 908 -14.89 2.69 -3.21
CA ILE A 908 -14.97 3.03 -4.64
C ILE A 908 -15.70 1.89 -5.35
N SER A 909 -16.78 2.21 -6.05
CA SER A 909 -17.64 1.24 -6.72
C SER A 909 -16.97 0.47 -7.85
N ASP A 910 -17.31 -0.82 -7.93
CA ASP A 910 -16.90 -1.79 -8.94
C ASP A 910 -17.36 -1.45 -10.38
N ALA A 911 -18.07 -0.35 -10.61
CA ALA A 911 -18.41 0.12 -11.96
C ALA A 911 -17.44 1.18 -12.48
N PHE A 912 -16.63 1.76 -11.58
CA PHE A 912 -15.73 2.83 -11.95
C PHE A 912 -14.48 2.20 -12.59
N ASN A 913 -14.25 2.48 -13.87
CA ASN A 913 -13.04 2.06 -14.56
C ASN A 913 -12.08 3.25 -14.72
N ASN A 914 -10.77 3.02 -14.61
CA ASN A 914 -9.71 4.02 -14.80
C ASN A 914 -9.74 5.23 -13.85
N PHE A 915 -10.14 5.02 -12.59
CA PHE A 915 -10.05 6.08 -11.59
C PHE A 915 -8.58 6.49 -11.43
N THR A 916 -8.31 7.80 -11.50
CA THR A 916 -6.95 8.34 -11.50
C THR A 916 -6.89 9.41 -10.44
N LEU A 917 -5.90 9.31 -9.55
CA LEU A 917 -5.68 10.24 -8.46
C LEU A 917 -4.28 10.86 -8.58
N ALA A 918 -4.23 12.18 -8.49
CA ALA A 918 -2.99 12.93 -8.33
C ALA A 918 -2.90 13.43 -6.89
N PHE A 919 -2.12 12.76 -6.03
CA PHE A 919 -1.92 13.20 -4.65
C PHE A 919 -1.14 14.50 -4.60
N VAL A 920 -1.48 15.35 -3.63
CA VAL A 920 -0.65 16.48 -3.23
C VAL A 920 -0.70 16.59 -1.69
N GLU A 921 0.41 17.02 -1.09
CA GLU A 921 0.69 17.04 0.35
C GLU A 921 -0.19 18.01 1.14
N SER A 922 -0.86 18.94 0.47
CA SER A 922 -1.61 19.98 1.13
C SER A 922 -3.09 19.61 1.36
N GLY A 923 -3.56 19.98 2.55
CA GLY A 923 -4.98 20.25 2.75
C GLY A 923 -5.78 19.30 3.64
N SER A 924 -5.16 18.41 4.45
CA SER A 924 -5.60 18.12 5.83
C SER A 924 -4.91 16.89 6.42
N GLY A 925 -4.11 17.14 7.46
CA GLY A 925 -3.37 16.13 8.20
C GLY A 925 -2.11 16.75 8.81
N GLY A 926 -2.30 17.62 9.80
CA GLY A 926 -1.22 18.31 10.50
C GLY A 926 -0.83 19.65 9.86
N PRO A 927 -0.74 20.74 10.63
CA PRO A 927 -0.22 22.00 10.11
C PRO A 927 1.24 21.78 9.70
N SER A 928 1.67 22.43 8.61
CA SER A 928 3.05 22.36 8.16
C SER A 928 3.99 22.72 9.32
N GLY A 929 4.68 21.71 9.81
CA GLY A 929 5.73 21.88 10.79
C GLY A 929 6.39 20.56 11.15
N GLY A 930 7.64 20.69 11.55
CA GLY A 930 8.52 19.55 11.83
C GLY A 930 8.47 19.15 13.30
N THR A 931 8.91 17.92 13.56
CA THR A 931 9.31 17.50 14.89
C THR A 931 10.78 17.85 15.11
N PHE A 932 11.14 18.40 16.26
CA PHE A 932 12.54 18.50 16.68
C PHE A 932 12.71 17.91 18.08
N SER A 933 13.85 17.24 18.28
CA SER A 933 14.23 16.66 19.56
C SER A 933 15.21 17.58 20.27
N THR A 934 15.07 17.68 21.58
CA THR A 934 15.96 18.42 22.47
C THR A 934 16.39 17.52 23.63
N GLY A 935 17.40 17.91 24.40
CA GLY A 935 17.79 17.19 25.63
C GLY A 935 16.69 17.11 26.70
N LEU A 936 15.52 17.73 26.49
CA LEU A 936 14.40 17.79 27.43
C LEU A 936 13.08 17.21 26.87
N GLY A 937 13.07 16.68 25.64
CA GLY A 937 11.89 16.03 25.04
C GLY A 937 11.64 16.36 23.56
N LEU A 938 10.56 15.78 23.02
CA LEU A 938 10.10 15.96 21.64
C LEU A 938 9.15 17.17 21.54
N PHE A 939 9.27 17.96 20.49
CA PHE A 939 8.37 19.09 20.23
C PHE A 939 7.86 19.02 18.80
N GLN A 940 6.56 19.21 18.62
CA GLN A 940 5.94 19.39 17.31
C GLN A 940 5.58 20.86 17.15
N TYR A 941 6.05 21.49 16.08
CA TYR A 941 5.55 22.82 15.71
C TYR A 941 4.70 22.75 14.45
N ALA A 942 3.91 23.79 14.24
CA ALA A 942 2.88 23.86 13.23
C ALA A 942 2.66 25.34 12.85
N TYR A 943 2.79 25.69 11.58
CA TYR A 943 2.45 27.03 11.10
C TYR A 943 0.95 27.14 10.82
N LEU A 944 0.33 28.21 11.29
CA LEU A 944 -1.00 28.64 10.85
C LEU A 944 -0.87 30.09 10.37
N ASP A 945 -1.43 30.39 9.20
CA ASP A 945 -1.65 31.78 8.83
C ASP A 945 -2.73 32.36 9.76
N ALA A 946 -2.54 33.59 10.22
CA ALA A 946 -3.44 34.27 11.15
C ALA A 946 -4.22 35.40 10.45
N ASN A 947 -4.43 35.28 9.14
CA ASN A 947 -5.30 36.18 8.39
C ASN A 947 -6.44 35.41 7.77
#